data_AF-A0A1Q9CW61-F1
#
_entry.id   AF-A0A1Q9CW61-F1
#
_cell.length_a   1.000
_cell.length_b   1.000
_cell.length_c   1.000
_cell.angle_alpha   90.00
_cell.angle_beta   90.00
_cell.angle_gamma   90.00
#
_symmetry.space_group_name_H-M   'P 1'
#
loop_
_entity.id
_entity.type
_entity.pdbx_description
1 polymer ?
#
loop_
_entity_poly.entity_id
_entity_poly.type
_entity_poly.pdbx_seq_one_letter_code
_entity_poly.pdbx_strand_id
1 'polypeptide(L)'
;MCLSFKLFAHALQLWFGISAAKQCDLASLPRASAMASKLAALSRELSGLTEEQIASLLLSTMDTHQHERLLARAAQAKKAESRLDSEISESHGRAKEAKTLDAVFVIDCTGSMDEQIAHAKETVASIQRDIYRLLGAGGSVRLAVVGFRDYNDQDRVEVLPFTKDVQEVEKFLAKLTAKGGDDGCEDVVGGIEAALKLSWTARTRVMYLLCDYPSHGARFYDEEDENSVSEEDENSVSEEDDNWDQHPDDPKQWQPTDELLAKSVELRINLVCLDYGLCSKMFGIFKELREQRATTNHNLQTIVYQSDHTAENFVRCVLRSTSKSLRSSLGNSSSRAAHVPQAALQLDEHPEISWKDFKDWKCHQVLVTALTVSGLHVAPKQNGTVQRFYVRAEPFASGNMRWAFPAANEEGLRYVLKVQKADPKEAKALCFQDVETQAYAKIFAVEFSRLVPEAPLQFVDSWVVHLPKWEVAKHATIELFIEGKYEKYTSNNGFSSPGALLAETFSHFTWQYSGGNMQVTDLQGVNCSVLTDPQIHCAKEDAFSRGNLGKRGMDNFFLSHCCNDLCRKLCLKQSPMQPGFDCISDLCPAGVGEDALSDVESVISSYSTASRLLSCELCMAQVCAGTKHQLDTLEKYNAVWCQECLRKAVEALVETKCLSCKKPFSYSFYAIKFKGCVAPATCEDCERGENWMLI
;
A
#
# COMPACT_ATOMS: atom_id res chain seq x y z
N MET A 1 -31.09 -3.83 -20.45
CA MET A 1 -32.01 -2.66 -20.52
C MET A 1 -31.29 -1.31 -20.59
N CYS A 2 -30.33 -0.94 -19.72
CA CYS A 2 -29.64 0.37 -19.81
C CYS A 2 -28.63 0.51 -20.97
N LEU A 3 -28.06 -0.59 -21.48
CA LEU A 3 -27.12 -0.56 -22.61
C LEU A 3 -27.82 -0.23 -23.94
N SER A 4 -29.06 -0.71 -24.09
CA SER A 4 -29.89 -0.59 -25.31
C SER A 4 -30.39 0.84 -25.53
N PHE A 5 -30.63 1.61 -24.45
CA PHE A 5 -31.05 3.02 -24.54
C PHE A 5 -29.94 3.96 -25.02
N LYS A 6 -28.67 3.66 -24.67
CA LYS A 6 -27.50 4.44 -25.10
C LYS A 6 -27.20 4.23 -26.58
N LEU A 7 -27.36 3.00 -27.09
CA LEU A 7 -27.20 2.69 -28.52
C LEU A 7 -28.29 3.35 -29.38
N PHE A 8 -29.54 3.36 -28.90
CA PHE A 8 -30.66 4.02 -29.58
C PHE A 8 -30.51 5.55 -29.63
N ALA A 9 -30.03 6.17 -28.54
CA ALA A 9 -29.75 7.60 -28.49
C ALA A 9 -28.59 8.01 -29.42
N HIS A 10 -27.56 7.17 -29.53
CA HIS A 10 -26.41 7.42 -30.42
C HIS A 10 -26.79 7.29 -31.90
N ALA A 11 -27.66 6.33 -32.24
CA ALA A 11 -28.17 6.16 -33.60
C ALA A 11 -29.04 7.34 -34.06
N LEU A 12 -29.88 7.89 -33.16
CA LEU A 12 -30.67 9.09 -33.43
C LEU A 12 -29.81 10.35 -33.63
N GLN A 13 -28.72 10.49 -32.87
CA GLN A 13 -27.77 11.60 -33.03
C GLN A 13 -27.04 11.57 -34.38
N LEU A 14 -26.68 10.37 -34.85
CA LEU A 14 -26.03 10.18 -36.14
C LEU A 14 -26.99 10.41 -37.33
N TRP A 15 -28.28 10.10 -37.17
CA TRP A 15 -29.25 10.21 -38.26
C TRP A 15 -29.80 11.63 -38.47
N PHE A 16 -29.89 12.45 -37.40
CA PHE A 16 -30.41 13.82 -37.49
C PHE A 16 -29.35 14.93 -37.45
N GLY A 17 -28.06 14.59 -37.28
CA GLY A 17 -26.96 15.55 -37.39
C GLY A 17 -26.96 16.68 -36.34
N ILE A 18 -27.50 16.43 -35.15
CA ILE A 18 -27.57 17.44 -34.07
C ILE A 18 -26.33 17.32 -33.18
N SER A 19 -25.50 18.36 -33.12
CA SER A 19 -24.39 18.44 -32.17
C SER A 19 -24.89 18.80 -30.76
N ALA A 20 -24.19 18.32 -29.72
CA ALA A 20 -24.53 18.53 -28.31
C ALA A 20 -24.50 20.00 -27.83
N ALA A 21 -24.23 20.98 -28.71
CA ALA A 21 -24.01 22.38 -28.35
C ALA A 21 -25.27 23.28 -28.36
N LYS A 22 -26.49 22.72 -28.48
CA LYS A 22 -27.74 23.50 -28.36
C LYS A 22 -28.75 22.76 -27.48
N GLN A 23 -28.50 22.77 -26.18
CA GLN A 23 -29.42 22.23 -25.16
C GLN A 23 -29.93 23.27 -24.15
N CYS A 24 -29.75 24.56 -24.45
CA CYS A 24 -30.45 25.65 -23.76
C CYS A 24 -31.40 26.33 -24.75
N ASP A 25 -32.63 26.57 -24.31
CA ASP A 25 -33.80 27.11 -25.03
C ASP A 25 -34.54 26.17 -26.00
N LEU A 26 -35.31 25.24 -25.43
CA LEU A 26 -36.35 24.47 -26.12
C LEU A 26 -37.78 24.81 -25.66
N ALA A 27 -37.97 25.80 -24.79
CA ALA A 27 -39.29 26.18 -24.27
C ALA A 27 -40.01 27.26 -25.10
N SER A 28 -39.43 27.80 -26.17
CA SER A 28 -39.95 29.00 -26.86
C SER A 28 -40.26 28.86 -28.36
N LEU A 29 -40.29 27.65 -28.94
CA LEU A 29 -40.52 27.49 -30.39
C LEU A 29 -41.77 26.66 -30.77
N PRO A 30 -42.72 27.21 -31.55
CA PRO A 30 -43.91 26.51 -32.05
C PRO A 30 -43.63 25.28 -32.94
N ARG A 31 -42.38 25.06 -33.36
CA ARG A 31 -41.98 23.92 -34.22
C ARG A 31 -41.72 22.61 -33.46
N ALA A 32 -41.64 22.61 -32.13
CA ALA A 32 -41.39 21.40 -31.33
C ALA A 32 -42.57 20.41 -31.32
N SER A 33 -43.81 20.90 -31.41
CA SER A 33 -45.03 20.08 -31.38
C SER A 33 -45.16 19.13 -32.59
N ALA A 34 -44.78 19.60 -33.78
CA ALA A 34 -44.83 18.80 -35.01
C ALA A 34 -43.74 17.69 -35.03
N MET A 35 -42.58 17.95 -34.43
CA MET A 35 -41.47 17.00 -34.37
C MET A 35 -41.72 15.92 -33.29
N ALA A 36 -42.30 16.30 -32.15
CA ALA A 36 -42.72 15.37 -31.11
C ALA A 36 -43.81 14.40 -31.61
N SER A 37 -44.76 14.88 -32.42
CA SER A 37 -45.80 14.04 -33.03
C SER A 37 -45.24 13.04 -34.04
N LYS A 38 -44.22 13.43 -34.82
CA LYS A 38 -43.52 12.52 -35.75
C LYS A 38 -42.69 11.46 -35.02
N LEU A 39 -41.98 11.83 -33.96
CA LEU A 39 -41.22 10.89 -33.11
C LEU A 39 -42.14 9.90 -32.37
N ALA A 40 -43.32 10.35 -31.92
CA ALA A 40 -44.32 9.49 -31.30
C ALA A 40 -45.04 8.56 -32.31
N ALA A 41 -45.11 8.94 -33.59
CA ALA A 41 -45.59 8.06 -34.65
C ALA A 41 -44.55 6.97 -34.99
N LEU A 42 -43.28 7.35 -35.15
CA LEU A 42 -42.19 6.40 -35.41
C LEU A 42 -41.98 5.41 -34.26
N SER A 43 -42.09 5.89 -33.01
CA SER A 43 -42.00 5.07 -31.79
C SER A 43 -43.12 4.02 -31.73
N ARG A 44 -44.34 4.37 -32.17
CA ARG A 44 -45.45 3.42 -32.25
C ARG A 44 -45.23 2.35 -33.32
N GLU A 45 -44.70 2.73 -34.48
CA GLU A 45 -44.36 1.76 -35.55
C GLU A 45 -43.22 0.80 -35.14
N LEU A 46 -42.25 1.27 -34.34
CA LEU A 46 -41.12 0.46 -33.87
C LEU A 46 -41.44 -0.43 -32.65
N SER A 47 -42.46 -0.08 -31.86
CA SER A 47 -42.84 -0.77 -30.62
C SER A 47 -43.37 -2.20 -30.80
N GLY A 48 -43.69 -2.62 -32.03
CA GLY A 48 -44.21 -3.95 -32.35
C GLY A 48 -43.22 -4.90 -33.02
N LEU A 49 -41.96 -4.49 -33.21
CA LEU A 49 -40.94 -5.27 -33.92
C LEU A 49 -39.93 -5.91 -32.96
N THR A 50 -39.51 -7.13 -33.26
CA THR A 50 -38.42 -7.82 -32.55
C THR A 50 -37.06 -7.18 -32.86
N GLU A 51 -36.06 -7.36 -31.99
CA GLU A 51 -34.71 -6.81 -32.21
C GLU A 51 -34.10 -7.24 -33.56
N GLU A 52 -34.38 -8.46 -34.00
CA GLU A 52 -33.96 -9.01 -35.29
C GLU A 52 -34.66 -8.32 -36.47
N GLN A 53 -35.95 -7.99 -36.33
CA GLN A 53 -36.70 -7.24 -37.35
C GLN A 53 -36.26 -5.78 -37.44
N ILE A 54 -35.94 -5.14 -36.32
CA ILE A 54 -35.41 -3.77 -36.28
C ILE A 54 -34.00 -3.74 -36.90
N ALA A 55 -33.16 -4.72 -36.59
CA ALA A 55 -31.83 -4.86 -37.20
C ALA A 55 -31.92 -5.10 -38.71
N SER A 56 -32.82 -5.98 -39.16
CA SER A 56 -33.06 -6.25 -40.58
C SER A 56 -33.57 -5.02 -41.34
N LEU A 57 -34.49 -4.26 -40.74
CA LEU A 57 -35.02 -3.04 -41.33
C LEU A 57 -33.93 -1.96 -41.45
N LEU A 58 -33.13 -1.76 -40.39
CA LEU A 58 -31.98 -0.86 -40.41
C LEU A 58 -30.99 -1.26 -41.50
N LEU A 59 -30.62 -2.54 -41.57
CA LEU A 59 -29.72 -3.09 -42.58
C LEU A 59 -30.24 -2.89 -44.01
N SER A 60 -31.56 -3.02 -44.23
CA SER A 60 -32.19 -2.81 -45.54
C SER A 60 -32.22 -1.34 -46.00
N THR A 61 -32.10 -0.40 -45.06
CA THR A 61 -32.08 1.06 -45.34
C THR A 61 -30.67 1.63 -45.51
N MET A 62 -29.63 0.82 -45.27
CA MET A 62 -28.23 1.24 -45.37
C MET A 62 -27.67 0.96 -46.76
N ASP A 63 -26.87 1.90 -47.28
CA ASP A 63 -26.09 1.66 -48.50
C ASP A 63 -25.07 0.53 -48.27
N THR A 64 -24.91 -0.32 -49.28
CA THR A 64 -23.92 -1.41 -49.40
C THR A 64 -22.56 -1.09 -48.80
N HIS A 65 -22.01 0.10 -49.06
CA HIS A 65 -20.69 0.49 -48.56
C HIS A 65 -20.67 0.76 -47.04
N GLN A 66 -21.79 1.19 -46.44
CA GLN A 66 -21.90 1.35 -44.98
C GLN A 66 -22.07 -0.01 -44.28
N HIS A 67 -22.76 -0.96 -44.92
CA HIS A 67 -22.94 -2.31 -44.43
C HIS A 67 -21.61 -3.07 -44.31
N GLU A 68 -20.78 -3.03 -45.36
CA GLU A 68 -19.46 -3.68 -45.36
C GLU A 68 -18.52 -3.12 -44.28
N ARG A 69 -18.53 -1.80 -44.04
CA ARG A 69 -17.72 -1.17 -42.98
C ARG A 69 -18.15 -1.58 -41.57
N LEU A 70 -19.44 -1.82 -41.35
CA LEU A 70 -19.95 -2.31 -40.07
C LEU A 70 -19.58 -3.77 -39.85
N LEU A 71 -19.68 -4.62 -40.87
CA LEU A 71 -19.26 -6.02 -40.80
C LEU A 71 -17.75 -6.14 -40.54
N ALA A 72 -16.92 -5.33 -41.20
CA ALA A 72 -15.48 -5.30 -40.96
C ALA A 72 -15.13 -4.87 -39.52
N ARG A 73 -15.83 -3.86 -38.98
CA ARG A 73 -15.67 -3.43 -37.58
C ARG A 73 -16.13 -4.48 -36.58
N ALA A 74 -17.24 -5.16 -36.83
CA ALA A 74 -17.75 -6.23 -35.98
C ALA A 74 -16.79 -7.44 -35.97
N ALA A 75 -16.23 -7.83 -37.12
CA ALA A 75 -15.22 -8.88 -37.20
C ALA A 75 -13.93 -8.51 -36.45
N GLN A 76 -13.52 -7.25 -36.52
CA GLN A 76 -12.34 -6.75 -35.80
C GLN A 76 -12.57 -6.70 -34.28
N ALA A 77 -13.77 -6.32 -33.83
CA ALA A 77 -14.15 -6.34 -32.42
C ALA A 77 -14.18 -7.78 -31.86
N LYS A 78 -14.78 -8.73 -32.57
CA LYS A 78 -14.83 -10.14 -32.16
C LYS A 78 -13.44 -10.79 -32.05
N LYS A 79 -12.52 -10.40 -32.95
CA LYS A 79 -11.12 -10.85 -32.89
C LYS A 79 -10.37 -10.24 -31.70
N ALA A 80 -10.67 -8.99 -31.32
CA ALA A 80 -10.09 -8.34 -30.14
C ALA A 80 -10.60 -8.97 -28.83
N GLU A 81 -11.89 -9.30 -28.76
CA GLU A 81 -12.52 -9.96 -27.61
C GLU A 81 -11.92 -11.35 -27.35
N SER A 82 -11.77 -12.18 -28.39
CA SER A 82 -11.12 -13.50 -28.26
C SER A 82 -9.65 -13.45 -27.79
N ARG A 83 -8.93 -12.38 -28.15
CA ARG A 83 -7.55 -12.17 -27.68
C ARG A 83 -7.52 -11.78 -26.21
N LEU A 84 -8.41 -10.88 -25.80
CA LEU A 84 -8.54 -10.45 -24.42
C LEU A 84 -8.92 -11.63 -23.51
N ASP A 85 -9.85 -12.50 -23.93
CA ASP A 85 -10.22 -13.70 -23.16
C ASP A 85 -9.05 -14.67 -23.00
N SER A 86 -8.22 -14.85 -24.04
CA SER A 86 -7.03 -15.68 -23.97
C SER A 86 -5.96 -15.11 -23.03
N GLU A 87 -5.74 -13.79 -23.05
CA GLU A 87 -4.80 -13.08 -22.17
C GLU A 87 -5.29 -13.08 -20.71
N ILE A 88 -6.60 -12.96 -20.49
CA ILE A 88 -7.24 -13.08 -19.18
C ILE A 88 -7.10 -14.52 -18.64
N SER A 89 -7.32 -15.54 -19.47
CA SER A 89 -7.16 -16.95 -19.05
C SER A 89 -5.70 -17.28 -18.68
N GLU A 90 -4.75 -16.81 -19.48
CA GLU A 90 -3.32 -17.03 -19.25
C GLU A 90 -2.81 -16.29 -18.00
N SER A 91 -3.28 -15.06 -17.77
CA SER A 91 -2.98 -14.29 -16.54
C SER A 91 -3.62 -14.90 -15.29
N HIS A 92 -4.84 -15.45 -15.38
CA HIS A 92 -5.46 -16.22 -14.29
C HIS A 92 -4.69 -17.52 -13.98
N GLY A 93 -4.19 -18.22 -14.99
CA GLY A 93 -3.33 -19.40 -14.82
C GLY A 93 -2.04 -19.07 -14.05
N ARG A 94 -1.33 -18.01 -14.48
CA ARG A 94 -0.11 -17.52 -13.80
C ARG A 94 -0.39 -17.01 -12.37
N ALA A 95 -1.54 -16.38 -12.13
CA ALA A 95 -1.97 -15.93 -10.81
C ALA A 95 -2.30 -17.09 -9.87
N LYS A 96 -2.79 -18.23 -10.39
CA LYS A 96 -3.09 -19.44 -9.60
C LYS A 96 -1.82 -20.15 -9.14
N GLU A 97 -0.81 -20.26 -10.00
CA GLU A 97 0.51 -20.80 -9.63
C GLU A 97 1.25 -19.90 -8.63
N ALA A 98 1.01 -18.59 -8.68
CA ALA A 98 1.61 -17.61 -7.77
C ALA A 98 1.07 -17.65 -6.33
N LYS A 99 -0.03 -18.39 -6.08
CA LYS A 99 -0.69 -18.50 -4.77
C LYS A 99 -0.50 -19.87 -4.09
N THR A 100 0.60 -20.56 -4.40
CA THR A 100 0.95 -21.84 -3.75
C THR A 100 2.02 -21.61 -2.67
N LEU A 101 1.79 -22.16 -1.48
CA LEU A 101 2.69 -22.07 -0.33
C LEU A 101 2.93 -23.46 0.29
N ASP A 102 4.20 -23.81 0.45
CA ASP A 102 4.66 -24.90 1.31
C ASP A 102 5.37 -24.28 2.51
N ALA A 103 4.90 -24.58 3.72
CA ALA A 103 5.53 -24.16 4.97
C ALA A 103 5.83 -25.36 5.86
N VAL A 104 7.06 -25.47 6.35
CA VAL A 104 7.46 -26.50 7.31
C VAL A 104 7.86 -25.86 8.63
N PHE A 105 7.45 -26.47 9.75
CA PHE A 105 7.91 -26.14 11.09
C PHE A 105 8.90 -27.21 11.54
N VAL A 106 10.14 -26.81 11.78
CA VAL A 106 11.23 -27.63 12.32
C VAL A 106 11.38 -27.23 13.78
N ILE A 107 11.00 -28.13 14.68
CA ILE A 107 10.75 -27.84 16.09
C ILE A 107 11.65 -28.71 16.95
N ASP A 108 12.41 -28.07 17.82
CA ASP A 108 13.12 -28.72 18.90
C ASP A 108 12.15 -29.35 19.90
N CYS A 109 12.35 -30.63 20.21
CA CYS A 109 11.50 -31.45 21.05
C CYS A 109 12.24 -32.02 22.28
N THR A 110 13.31 -31.39 22.75
CA THR A 110 14.00 -31.75 24.00
C THR A 110 13.38 -31.11 25.23
N GLY A 111 13.75 -31.58 26.42
CA GLY A 111 13.03 -31.31 27.67
C GLY A 111 12.83 -29.82 28.01
N SER A 112 13.74 -28.93 27.58
CA SER A 112 13.65 -27.49 27.83
C SER A 112 12.56 -26.77 27.02
N MET A 113 12.08 -27.40 25.94
CA MET A 113 11.12 -26.83 24.99
C MET A 113 9.65 -27.13 25.33
N ASP A 114 9.35 -27.74 26.48
CA ASP A 114 7.99 -28.20 26.85
C ASP A 114 6.93 -27.08 26.83
N GLU A 115 7.27 -25.89 27.35
CA GLU A 115 6.39 -24.72 27.34
C GLU A 115 6.21 -24.15 25.92
N GLN A 116 7.29 -24.08 25.16
CA GLN A 116 7.37 -23.54 23.80
C GLN A 116 6.62 -24.43 22.81
N ILE A 117 6.69 -25.75 22.99
CA ILE A 117 5.94 -26.74 22.23
C ILE A 117 4.44 -26.63 22.53
N ALA A 118 4.04 -26.43 23.80
CA ALA A 118 2.65 -26.16 24.14
C ALA A 118 2.13 -24.88 23.46
N HIS A 119 2.94 -23.82 23.45
CA HIS A 119 2.61 -22.57 22.77
C HIS A 119 2.52 -22.75 21.24
N ALA A 120 3.45 -23.51 20.64
CA ALA A 120 3.42 -23.82 19.21
C ALA A 120 2.16 -24.62 18.83
N LYS A 121 1.74 -25.58 19.67
CA LYS A 121 0.50 -26.36 19.47
C LYS A 121 -0.75 -25.48 19.44
N GLU A 122 -0.89 -24.53 20.37
CA GLU A 122 -2.03 -23.59 20.40
C GLU A 122 -2.02 -22.63 19.20
N THR A 123 -0.82 -22.31 18.71
CA THR A 123 -0.63 -21.21 17.76
C THR A 123 -0.68 -21.65 16.30
N VAL A 124 -0.26 -22.88 15.96
CA VAL A 124 -0.24 -23.37 14.57
C VAL A 124 -1.65 -23.41 13.95
N ALA A 125 -2.70 -23.69 14.74
CA ALA A 125 -4.10 -23.65 14.27
C ALA A 125 -4.58 -22.22 13.93
N SER A 126 -4.03 -21.20 14.60
CA SER A 126 -4.28 -19.78 14.29
C SER A 126 -3.51 -19.34 13.04
N ILE A 127 -2.22 -19.68 12.98
CA ILE A 127 -1.33 -19.41 11.85
C ILE A 127 -1.90 -19.97 10.54
N GLN A 128 -2.42 -21.19 10.54
CA GLN A 128 -2.99 -21.78 9.33
C GLN A 128 -4.20 -20.98 8.83
N ARG A 129 -5.15 -20.64 9.71
CA ARG A 129 -6.33 -19.82 9.34
C ARG A 129 -5.91 -18.48 8.76
N ASP A 130 -4.92 -17.84 9.35
CA ASP A 130 -4.44 -16.53 8.92
C ASP A 130 -3.62 -16.58 7.63
N ILE A 131 -2.83 -17.65 7.41
CA ILE A 131 -2.16 -17.91 6.12
C ILE A 131 -3.17 -18.22 5.01
N TYR A 132 -4.24 -18.97 5.29
CA TYR A 132 -5.32 -19.19 4.33
C TYR A 132 -6.06 -17.89 3.99
N ARG A 133 -6.29 -17.01 4.97
CA ARG A 133 -6.84 -15.67 4.76
C ARG A 133 -5.91 -14.80 3.90
N LEU A 134 -4.60 -14.85 4.15
CA LEU A 134 -3.58 -14.12 3.38
C LEU A 134 -3.56 -14.47 1.88
N LEU A 135 -3.85 -15.72 1.52
CA LEU A 135 -3.81 -16.18 0.12
C LEU A 135 -5.13 -15.97 -0.65
N GLY A 136 -6.24 -15.78 0.07
CA GLY A 136 -7.57 -15.56 -0.49
C GLY A 136 -8.14 -16.74 -1.28
N ALA A 137 -9.28 -16.53 -1.96
CA ALA A 137 -9.92 -17.55 -2.77
C ALA A 137 -8.99 -18.04 -3.91
N GLY A 138 -8.73 -19.35 -3.95
CA GLY A 138 -7.93 -20.02 -4.99
C GLY A 138 -6.46 -20.30 -4.65
N GLY A 139 -5.98 -19.96 -3.44
CA GLY A 139 -4.65 -20.35 -2.95
C GLY A 139 -4.60 -21.79 -2.43
N SER A 140 -3.41 -22.40 -2.43
CA SER A 140 -3.19 -23.75 -1.88
C SER A 140 -2.02 -23.72 -0.90
N VAL A 141 -2.30 -24.05 0.36
CA VAL A 141 -1.30 -24.17 1.44
C VAL A 141 -1.08 -25.63 1.75
N ARG A 142 0.18 -26.03 1.91
CA ARG A 142 0.53 -27.31 2.53
C ARG A 142 1.47 -27.06 3.69
N LEU A 143 1.19 -27.74 4.79
CA LEU A 143 1.98 -27.65 6.01
C LEU A 143 2.69 -28.98 6.27
N ALA A 144 3.90 -28.90 6.79
CA ALA A 144 4.67 -30.04 7.28
C ALA A 144 5.24 -29.70 8.66
N VAL A 145 5.55 -30.73 9.45
CA VAL A 145 6.16 -30.59 10.77
C VAL A 145 7.31 -31.58 10.86
N VAL A 146 8.44 -31.14 11.39
CA VAL A 146 9.61 -31.95 11.71
C VAL A 146 9.95 -31.69 13.17
N GLY A 147 9.74 -32.67 14.03
CA GLY A 147 10.27 -32.64 15.40
C GLY A 147 11.66 -33.26 15.41
N PHE A 148 12.65 -32.60 16.00
CA PHE A 148 13.98 -33.16 16.21
C PHE A 148 14.34 -33.10 17.70
N ARG A 149 15.30 -33.93 18.10
CA ARG A 149 15.84 -34.05 19.47
C ARG A 149 17.34 -34.29 19.38
N ASP A 150 17.99 -34.53 20.50
CA ASP A 150 19.39 -34.91 20.56
C ASP A 150 19.69 -36.21 19.77
N TYR A 151 20.93 -36.34 19.30
CA TYR A 151 21.45 -37.44 18.49
C TYR A 151 21.26 -38.82 19.12
N ASN A 152 21.38 -38.91 20.45
CA ASN A 152 21.29 -40.18 21.20
C ASN A 152 19.85 -40.64 21.49
N ASP A 153 18.84 -39.82 21.16
CA ASP A 153 17.45 -40.15 21.43
C ASP A 153 16.87 -41.19 20.45
N GLN A 154 16.09 -42.14 20.98
CA GLN A 154 15.44 -43.21 20.18
C GLN A 154 14.43 -42.64 19.16
N ASP A 155 13.80 -41.51 19.47
CA ASP A 155 12.88 -40.78 18.60
C ASP A 155 13.53 -39.49 18.06
N ARG A 156 14.79 -39.59 17.61
CA ARG A 156 15.64 -38.47 17.15
C ARG A 156 14.95 -37.50 16.18
N VAL A 157 14.21 -38.01 15.18
CA VAL A 157 13.46 -37.19 14.22
C VAL A 157 12.08 -37.78 13.93
N GLU A 158 11.03 -36.98 14.12
CA GLU A 158 9.64 -37.31 13.77
C GLU A 158 9.15 -36.37 12.65
N VAL A 159 8.66 -36.92 11.53
CA VAL A 159 8.26 -36.14 10.35
C VAL A 159 6.79 -36.32 10.01
N LEU A 160 6.07 -35.21 9.90
CA LEU A 160 4.79 -35.10 9.19
C LEU A 160 5.04 -34.53 7.79
N PRO A 161 4.81 -35.31 6.72
CA PRO A 161 4.91 -34.82 5.34
C PRO A 161 3.92 -33.69 5.03
N PHE A 162 4.16 -32.97 3.92
CA PHE A 162 3.28 -31.90 3.47
C PHE A 162 1.83 -32.38 3.26
N THR A 163 0.92 -31.88 4.09
CA THR A 163 -0.51 -32.14 4.00
C THR A 163 -1.31 -30.85 3.85
N LYS A 164 -2.51 -30.97 3.27
CA LYS A 164 -3.53 -29.90 3.25
C LYS A 164 -4.50 -30.05 4.41
N ASP A 165 -4.54 -31.22 5.05
CA ASP A 165 -5.46 -31.52 6.13
C ASP A 165 -4.95 -30.92 7.44
N VAL A 166 -5.69 -29.94 7.94
CA VAL A 166 -5.44 -29.26 9.22
C VAL A 166 -5.43 -30.28 10.36
N GLN A 167 -6.35 -31.23 10.33
CA GLN A 167 -6.58 -32.15 11.43
C GLN A 167 -5.42 -33.14 11.57
N GLU A 168 -4.72 -33.44 10.47
CA GLU A 168 -3.50 -34.25 10.52
C GLU A 168 -2.36 -33.50 11.19
N VAL A 169 -2.20 -32.20 10.89
CA VAL A 169 -1.19 -31.34 11.53
C VAL A 169 -1.47 -31.19 13.02
N GLU A 170 -2.71 -30.91 13.40
CA GLU A 170 -3.13 -30.78 14.80
C GLU A 170 -2.91 -32.08 15.59
N LYS A 171 -3.28 -33.23 15.02
CA LYS A 171 -3.06 -34.54 15.66
C LYS A 171 -1.57 -34.85 15.83
N PHE A 172 -0.76 -34.52 14.84
CA PHE A 172 0.68 -34.75 14.91
C PHE A 172 1.33 -33.86 15.97
N LEU A 173 1.01 -32.56 15.97
CA LEU A 173 1.48 -31.63 16.98
C LEU A 173 1.03 -32.04 18.39
N ALA A 174 -0.22 -32.48 18.56
CA ALA A 174 -0.71 -32.97 19.85
C ALA A 174 0.10 -34.17 20.38
N LYS A 175 0.64 -35.01 19.49
CA LYS A 175 1.49 -36.16 19.84
C LYS A 175 2.92 -35.77 20.24
N LEU A 176 3.46 -34.66 19.73
CA LEU A 176 4.83 -34.25 20.06
C LEU A 176 4.95 -33.95 21.56
N THR A 177 5.92 -34.55 22.22
CA THR A 177 6.24 -34.32 23.64
C THR A 177 7.70 -33.94 23.76
N ALA A 178 8.01 -32.94 24.59
CA ALA A 178 9.38 -32.60 24.90
C ALA A 178 9.96 -33.68 25.82
N LYS A 179 11.03 -34.33 25.38
CA LYS A 179 11.69 -35.43 26.09
C LYS A 179 13.07 -35.65 25.49
N GLY A 180 13.99 -36.19 26.28
CA GLY A 180 15.37 -36.37 25.84
C GLY A 180 16.23 -35.13 26.10
N GLY A 181 17.42 -35.13 25.51
CA GLY A 181 18.53 -34.22 25.83
C GLY A 181 19.64 -34.93 26.63
N ASP A 182 20.89 -34.79 26.18
CA ASP A 182 22.09 -35.39 26.78
C ASP A 182 23.08 -34.30 27.19
N ASP A 183 23.54 -33.49 26.23
CA ASP A 183 24.40 -32.32 26.46
C ASP A 183 23.69 -30.98 26.13
N GLY A 184 24.42 -29.87 26.13
CA GLY A 184 23.86 -28.55 25.83
C GLY A 184 23.61 -28.30 24.33
N CYS A 185 23.97 -29.23 23.46
CA CYS A 185 23.83 -29.09 22.00
C CYS A 185 22.77 -30.04 21.45
N GLU A 186 22.11 -29.62 20.37
CA GLU A 186 20.97 -30.36 19.79
C GLU A 186 21.20 -30.75 18.32
N ASP A 187 20.45 -31.75 17.82
CA ASP A 187 20.52 -32.19 16.41
C ASP A 187 19.72 -31.28 15.45
N VAL A 188 19.98 -29.98 15.51
CA VAL A 188 19.40 -28.97 14.61
C VAL A 188 19.71 -29.32 13.14
N VAL A 189 20.89 -29.85 12.88
CA VAL A 189 21.34 -30.25 11.53
C VAL A 189 20.49 -31.40 10.98
N GLY A 190 20.19 -32.42 11.77
CA GLY A 190 19.30 -33.52 11.40
C GLY A 190 17.86 -33.06 11.15
N GLY A 191 17.37 -32.11 11.95
CA GLY A 191 16.07 -31.45 11.72
C GLY A 191 15.99 -30.75 10.35
N ILE A 192 17.02 -29.96 9.99
CA ILE A 192 17.11 -29.31 8.68
C ILE A 192 17.20 -30.34 7.55
N GLU A 193 18.03 -31.37 7.72
CA GLU A 193 18.21 -32.41 6.71
C GLU A 193 16.88 -33.13 6.40
N ALA A 194 16.12 -33.48 7.43
CA ALA A 194 14.80 -34.10 7.29
C ALA A 194 13.81 -33.17 6.57
N ALA A 195 13.80 -31.87 6.89
CA ALA A 195 12.95 -30.90 6.21
C ALA A 195 13.30 -30.71 4.72
N LEU A 196 14.58 -30.81 4.36
CA LEU A 196 15.04 -30.74 2.97
C LEU A 196 14.66 -31.98 2.14
N LYS A 197 14.40 -33.13 2.78
CA LYS A 197 13.95 -34.38 2.13
C LYS A 197 12.45 -34.36 1.78
N LEU A 198 11.68 -33.38 2.27
CA LEU A 198 10.25 -33.25 2.00
C LEU A 198 9.94 -32.91 0.52
N SER A 199 8.74 -33.25 0.06
CA SER A 199 8.29 -33.03 -1.32
C SER A 199 7.81 -31.59 -1.56
N TRP A 200 8.74 -30.65 -1.67
CA TRP A 200 8.48 -29.23 -1.97
C TRP A 200 7.96 -29.04 -3.40
N THR A 201 6.72 -28.58 -3.56
CA THR A 201 6.08 -28.35 -4.87
C THR A 201 5.56 -26.94 -5.07
N ALA A 202 5.35 -26.17 -3.99
CA ALA A 202 4.84 -24.82 -4.06
C ALA A 202 5.87 -23.83 -4.63
N ARG A 203 5.36 -22.72 -5.17
CA ARG A 203 6.19 -21.59 -5.64
C ARG A 203 6.81 -20.84 -4.48
N THR A 204 6.05 -20.59 -3.42
CA THR A 204 6.56 -20.00 -2.18
C THR A 204 6.89 -21.12 -1.21
N ARG A 205 8.11 -21.14 -0.69
CA ARG A 205 8.61 -22.17 0.21
C ARG A 205 9.19 -21.51 1.45
N VAL A 206 8.76 -21.92 2.63
CA VAL A 206 9.20 -21.35 3.90
C VAL A 206 9.51 -22.45 4.90
N MET A 207 10.62 -22.33 5.61
CA MET A 207 11.06 -23.19 6.70
C MET A 207 11.17 -22.33 7.96
N TYR A 208 10.42 -22.71 8.99
CA TYR A 208 10.48 -22.14 10.33
C TYR A 208 11.32 -23.07 11.20
N LEU A 209 12.41 -22.57 11.76
CA LEU A 209 13.28 -23.30 12.67
C LEU A 209 13.12 -22.73 14.09
N LEU A 210 12.72 -23.57 15.03
CA LEU A 210 12.45 -23.24 16.43
C LEU A 210 13.39 -24.06 17.31
N CYS A 211 14.28 -23.39 18.05
CA CYS A 211 15.19 -24.03 19.02
C CYS A 211 15.61 -23.02 20.09
N ASP A 212 16.00 -23.53 21.26
CA ASP A 212 16.55 -22.79 22.39
C ASP A 212 18.05 -23.10 22.61
N TYR A 213 18.55 -24.25 22.15
CA TYR A 213 19.98 -24.60 22.18
C TYR A 213 20.64 -24.72 20.79
N PRO A 214 21.95 -24.40 20.67
CA PRO A 214 22.70 -24.46 19.42
C PRO A 214 22.95 -25.91 18.98
N SER A 215 23.39 -26.09 17.73
CA SER A 215 23.77 -27.42 17.22
C SER A 215 25.20 -27.80 17.61
N HIS A 216 25.49 -29.10 17.62
CA HIS A 216 26.85 -29.62 17.78
C HIS A 216 27.84 -29.00 16.79
N GLY A 217 29.06 -28.80 17.28
CA GLY A 217 30.20 -28.23 16.59
C GLY A 217 30.65 -26.90 17.20
N ALA A 218 31.94 -26.83 17.56
CA ALA A 218 32.57 -25.72 18.30
C ALA A 218 32.40 -24.31 17.70
N ARG A 219 31.98 -24.22 16.44
CA ARG A 219 31.69 -22.93 15.79
C ARG A 219 30.34 -22.33 16.18
N PHE A 220 29.41 -23.09 16.75
CA PHE A 220 28.02 -22.66 16.95
C PHE A 220 27.72 -22.06 18.33
N TYR A 221 28.60 -22.27 19.31
CA TYR A 221 28.51 -21.73 20.68
C TYR A 221 29.79 -20.96 21.06
N ASP A 222 29.71 -20.04 22.00
CA ASP A 222 30.87 -19.34 22.59
C ASP A 222 31.30 -20.12 23.85
N GLU A 223 32.57 -20.53 23.95
CA GLU A 223 33.14 -20.98 25.22
C GLU A 223 33.14 -19.77 26.17
N GLU A 224 32.29 -19.73 27.20
CA GLU A 224 32.27 -18.56 28.10
C GLU A 224 33.60 -18.42 28.87
N ASP A 225 33.99 -17.15 29.00
CA ASP A 225 35.21 -16.62 29.61
C ASP A 225 35.61 -17.25 30.96
N GLU A 226 36.91 -17.54 31.12
CA GLU A 226 37.63 -17.90 32.36
C GLU A 226 37.53 -16.86 33.52
N ASN A 227 36.61 -15.89 33.50
CA ASN A 227 36.63 -14.73 34.40
C ASN A 227 35.49 -14.64 35.44
N SER A 228 34.77 -15.72 35.70
CA SER A 228 33.93 -15.82 36.91
C SER A 228 34.51 -16.79 37.95
N VAL A 229 35.79 -16.64 38.29
CA VAL A 229 36.31 -17.18 39.55
C VAL A 229 36.07 -16.12 40.63
N SER A 230 34.95 -16.24 41.35
CA SER A 230 34.89 -15.68 42.69
C SER A 230 35.93 -16.40 43.54
N GLU A 231 36.87 -15.65 44.11
CA GLU A 231 37.81 -16.13 45.12
C GLU A 231 37.04 -16.78 46.27
N GLU A 232 36.94 -18.10 46.30
CA GLU A 232 36.80 -18.92 47.51
C GLU A 232 36.88 -20.41 47.13
N ASP A 233 37.68 -21.17 47.89
CA ASP A 233 37.87 -22.63 47.88
C ASP A 233 38.92 -23.26 46.94
N GLU A 234 40.19 -23.02 47.28
CA GLU A 234 41.27 -24.00 47.10
C GLU A 234 40.99 -25.27 47.95
N ASN A 235 40.15 -26.20 47.47
CA ASN A 235 40.22 -27.65 47.74
C ASN A 235 39.02 -28.43 47.19
N SER A 236 38.88 -28.48 45.86
CA SER A 236 38.26 -29.64 45.18
C SER A 236 38.69 -29.64 43.72
N VAL A 237 39.83 -30.27 43.44
CA VAL A 237 40.17 -30.65 42.07
C VAL A 237 39.32 -31.88 41.73
N SER A 238 38.19 -31.65 41.04
CA SER A 238 37.62 -32.62 40.11
C SER A 238 37.88 -32.09 38.70
N GLU A 239 38.79 -32.73 37.99
CA GLU A 239 39.05 -32.56 36.56
C GLU A 239 37.86 -33.12 35.76
N GLU A 240 36.74 -32.41 35.71
CA GLU A 240 35.70 -32.64 34.71
C GLU A 240 35.67 -31.40 33.81
N ASP A 241 36.26 -31.53 32.63
CA ASP A 241 36.24 -30.54 31.56
C ASP A 241 34.79 -30.08 31.30
N ASP A 242 34.53 -28.76 31.36
CA ASP A 242 33.26 -28.12 30.97
C ASP A 242 33.05 -28.18 29.44
N ASN A 243 33.18 -29.38 28.86
CA ASN A 243 32.94 -29.60 27.44
C ASN A 243 31.42 -29.62 27.18
N TRP A 244 30.90 -28.46 26.77
CA TRP A 244 29.49 -28.23 26.41
C TRP A 244 28.97 -29.14 25.30
N ASP A 245 29.87 -29.63 24.44
CA ASP A 245 29.59 -30.58 23.36
C ASP A 245 30.43 -31.83 23.63
N GLN A 246 29.85 -32.82 24.31
CA GLN A 246 30.59 -34.04 24.66
C GLN A 246 30.84 -34.93 23.43
N HIS A 247 30.45 -34.47 22.23
CA HIS A 247 30.55 -35.19 20.99
C HIS A 247 31.77 -34.78 20.13
N PRO A 248 32.56 -35.73 19.58
CA PRO A 248 33.59 -35.40 18.62
C PRO A 248 32.97 -34.98 17.28
N ASP A 249 33.42 -33.87 16.71
CA ASP A 249 33.14 -33.45 15.32
C ASP A 249 33.67 -34.52 14.33
N ASP A 250 32.96 -35.64 14.13
CA ASP A 250 33.31 -36.67 13.12
C ASP A 250 32.64 -36.33 11.77
N PRO A 251 33.39 -35.82 10.78
CA PRO A 251 32.85 -35.47 9.47
C PRO A 251 32.32 -36.67 8.66
N LYS A 252 32.45 -37.91 9.15
CA LYS A 252 31.91 -39.11 8.48
C LYS A 252 30.45 -39.42 8.82
N GLN A 253 29.87 -38.82 9.87
CA GLN A 253 28.49 -39.07 10.30
C GLN A 253 27.51 -37.93 9.96
N TRP A 254 28.01 -36.77 9.53
CA TRP A 254 27.21 -35.55 9.32
C TRP A 254 27.39 -35.00 7.91
N GLN A 255 26.29 -34.61 7.25
CA GLN A 255 26.41 -33.72 6.10
C GLN A 255 26.86 -32.35 6.61
N PRO A 256 27.89 -31.71 6.01
CA PRO A 256 28.31 -30.38 6.43
C PRO A 256 27.12 -29.42 6.40
N THR A 257 26.87 -28.69 7.50
CA THR A 257 25.75 -27.74 7.62
C THR A 257 25.72 -26.77 6.43
N ASP A 258 26.90 -26.38 5.95
CA ASP A 258 27.11 -25.50 4.80
C ASP A 258 26.49 -26.07 3.50
N GLU A 259 26.59 -27.38 3.29
CA GLU A 259 26.00 -28.07 2.13
C GLU A 259 24.48 -28.14 2.23
N LEU A 260 23.94 -28.40 3.43
CA LEU A 260 22.49 -28.42 3.66
C LEU A 260 21.87 -27.03 3.50
N LEU A 261 22.52 -26.00 4.05
CA LEU A 261 22.10 -24.62 3.87
C LEU A 261 22.20 -24.19 2.40
N ALA A 262 23.23 -24.63 1.67
CA ALA A 262 23.31 -24.43 0.22
C ALA A 262 22.16 -25.10 -0.53
N LYS A 263 21.84 -26.36 -0.19
CA LYS A 263 20.70 -27.08 -0.77
C LYS A 263 19.36 -26.39 -0.47
N SER A 264 19.22 -25.75 0.69
CA SER A 264 18.03 -24.93 1.00
C SER A 264 17.90 -23.72 0.05
N VAL A 265 19.02 -23.12 -0.36
CA VAL A 265 19.08 -21.99 -1.31
C VAL A 265 18.74 -22.47 -2.72
N GLU A 266 19.27 -23.63 -3.14
CA GLU A 266 18.94 -24.27 -4.42
C GLU A 266 17.44 -24.61 -4.53
N LEU A 267 16.86 -25.12 -3.45
CA LEU A 267 15.42 -25.37 -3.33
C LEU A 267 14.59 -24.10 -3.16
N ARG A 268 15.22 -22.92 -3.10
CA ARG A 268 14.58 -21.61 -2.95
C ARG A 268 13.67 -21.50 -1.72
N ILE A 269 14.11 -22.07 -0.61
CA ILE A 269 13.37 -22.05 0.66
C ILE A 269 13.70 -20.74 1.38
N ASN A 270 12.72 -20.03 1.91
CA ASN A 270 12.97 -18.93 2.86
C ASN A 270 13.17 -19.53 4.24
N LEU A 271 14.22 -19.11 4.96
CA LEU A 271 14.52 -19.61 6.31
C LEU A 271 14.13 -18.54 7.33
N VAL A 272 13.37 -18.96 8.34
CA VAL A 272 12.97 -18.12 9.47
C VAL A 272 13.41 -18.83 10.74
N CYS A 273 14.36 -18.25 11.45
CA CYS A 273 14.88 -18.76 12.70
C CYS A 273 14.22 -18.00 13.86
N LEU A 274 13.67 -18.75 14.82
CA LEU A 274 13.07 -18.23 16.04
C LEU A 274 13.96 -18.66 17.20
N ASP A 275 14.64 -17.68 17.78
CA ASP A 275 15.58 -17.87 18.87
C ASP A 275 14.84 -17.77 20.21
N TYR A 276 14.83 -18.88 20.94
CA TYR A 276 14.26 -19.00 22.28
C TYR A 276 15.35 -19.11 23.36
N GLY A 277 16.63 -18.93 23.02
CA GLY A 277 17.74 -19.13 23.96
C GLY A 277 19.12 -18.78 23.39
N LEU A 278 20.04 -19.74 23.40
CA LEU A 278 21.47 -19.58 23.11
C LEU A 278 21.82 -19.75 21.62
N CYS A 279 20.86 -19.61 20.71
CA CYS A 279 21.02 -19.93 19.29
C CYS A 279 21.56 -18.77 18.42
N SER A 280 21.73 -17.57 19.00
CA SER A 280 22.03 -16.34 18.27
C SER A 280 23.29 -16.44 17.40
N LYS A 281 24.38 -17.04 17.91
CA LYS A 281 25.63 -17.26 17.16
C LYS A 281 25.43 -18.20 15.97
N MET A 282 24.81 -19.36 16.21
CA MET A 282 24.46 -20.33 15.18
C MET A 282 23.61 -19.71 14.06
N PHE A 283 22.58 -18.94 14.41
CA PHE A 283 21.72 -18.28 13.42
C PHE A 283 22.42 -17.18 12.64
N GLY A 284 23.38 -16.48 13.25
CA GLY A 284 24.29 -15.56 12.55
C GLY A 284 25.07 -16.28 11.46
N ILE A 285 25.67 -17.42 11.78
CA ILE A 285 26.42 -18.26 10.83
C ILE A 285 25.51 -18.78 9.71
N PHE A 286 24.31 -19.25 10.04
CA PHE A 286 23.35 -19.72 9.03
C PHE A 286 22.97 -18.62 8.04
N LYS A 287 22.78 -17.40 8.54
CA LYS A 287 22.47 -16.24 7.71
C LYS A 287 23.61 -15.92 6.75
N GLU A 288 24.84 -15.80 7.25
CA GLU A 288 26.01 -15.49 6.43
C GLU A 288 26.25 -16.53 5.33
N LEU A 289 26.23 -17.82 5.68
CA LEU A 289 26.45 -18.91 4.71
C LEU A 289 25.40 -18.92 3.60
N ARG A 290 24.14 -18.63 3.92
CA ARG A 290 23.06 -18.55 2.93
C ARG A 290 23.16 -17.30 2.07
N GLU A 291 23.53 -16.15 2.65
CA GLU A 291 23.71 -14.89 1.93
C GLU A 291 24.89 -14.95 0.94
N GLN A 292 26.00 -15.58 1.31
CA GLN A 292 27.15 -15.78 0.42
C GLN A 292 26.81 -16.63 -0.81
N ARG A 293 25.87 -17.57 -0.70
CA ARG A 293 25.46 -18.46 -1.80
C ARG A 293 24.24 -17.97 -2.58
N ALA A 294 23.48 -17.00 -2.05
CA ALA A 294 22.36 -16.41 -2.76
C ALA A 294 22.86 -15.46 -3.88
N THR A 295 22.80 -15.88 -5.14
CA THR A 295 23.10 -15.01 -6.29
C THR A 295 22.16 -13.78 -6.32
N THR A 296 22.63 -12.65 -6.87
CA THR A 296 21.92 -11.36 -6.98
C THR A 296 20.51 -11.39 -7.61
N ASN A 297 20.09 -12.52 -8.20
CA ASN A 297 18.81 -12.68 -8.89
C ASN A 297 17.70 -13.35 -8.05
N HIS A 298 17.94 -13.73 -6.79
CA HIS A 298 16.96 -14.44 -5.97
C HIS A 298 16.72 -13.73 -4.63
N ASN A 299 15.52 -13.19 -4.43
CA ASN A 299 15.05 -12.56 -3.19
C ASN A 299 14.81 -13.59 -2.07
N LEU A 300 15.82 -14.41 -1.75
CA LEU A 300 15.78 -15.39 -0.66
C LEU A 300 16.03 -14.69 0.67
N GLN A 301 15.26 -15.05 1.69
CA GLN A 301 15.36 -14.43 3.01
C GLN A 301 15.84 -15.44 4.05
N THR A 302 16.76 -14.99 4.89
CA THR A 302 17.05 -15.57 6.21
C THR A 302 16.68 -14.51 7.24
N ILE A 303 15.68 -14.78 8.07
CA ILE A 303 15.22 -13.86 9.10
C ILE A 303 15.44 -14.52 10.46
N VAL A 304 16.07 -13.81 11.38
CA VAL A 304 16.26 -14.24 12.76
C VAL A 304 15.42 -13.33 13.65
N TYR A 305 14.58 -13.94 14.49
CA TYR A 305 13.77 -13.25 15.49
C TYR A 305 14.24 -13.67 16.88
N GLN A 306 14.59 -12.70 17.71
CA GLN A 306 14.72 -12.90 19.16
C GLN A 306 13.31 -12.86 19.76
N SER A 307 12.89 -13.94 20.40
CA SER A 307 11.54 -14.07 20.95
C SER A 307 11.52 -13.77 22.45
N ASP A 308 10.46 -13.10 22.90
CA ASP A 308 10.12 -12.88 24.32
C ASP A 308 9.20 -14.01 24.87
N HIS A 309 9.27 -15.21 24.28
CA HIS A 309 8.52 -16.42 24.66
C HIS A 309 6.99 -16.35 24.47
N THR A 310 6.44 -15.33 23.79
CA THR A 310 4.97 -15.19 23.63
C THR A 310 4.39 -15.78 22.33
N ALA A 311 3.22 -16.42 22.43
CA ALA A 311 2.47 -16.98 21.30
C ALA A 311 2.08 -15.92 20.24
N GLU A 312 1.72 -14.70 20.67
CA GLU A 312 1.35 -13.60 19.76
C GLU A 312 2.51 -13.14 18.88
N ASN A 313 3.73 -13.11 19.42
CA ASN A 313 4.92 -12.73 18.66
C ASN A 313 5.31 -13.79 17.64
N PHE A 314 5.13 -15.07 17.98
CA PHE A 314 5.30 -16.17 17.03
C PHE A 314 4.33 -16.06 15.85
N VAL A 315 3.02 -15.84 16.08
CA VAL A 315 2.05 -15.56 15.00
C VAL A 315 2.49 -14.39 14.14
N ARG A 316 2.86 -13.27 14.77
CA ARG A 316 3.26 -12.04 14.08
C ARG A 316 4.47 -12.27 13.18
N CYS A 317 5.48 -13.00 13.65
CA CYS A 317 6.68 -13.32 12.89
C CYS A 317 6.37 -14.23 11.69
N VAL A 318 5.53 -15.26 11.89
CA VAL A 318 5.12 -16.18 10.84
C VAL A 318 4.28 -15.47 9.76
N LEU A 319 3.32 -14.63 10.15
CA LEU A 319 2.49 -13.87 9.21
C LEU A 319 3.30 -12.83 8.43
N ARG A 320 4.18 -12.09 9.10
CA ARG A 320 5.04 -11.07 8.47
C ARG A 320 6.01 -11.70 7.47
N SER A 321 6.65 -12.80 7.84
CA SER A 321 7.60 -13.53 6.98
C SER A 321 6.90 -14.23 5.80
N THR A 322 5.75 -14.87 6.02
CA THR A 322 4.94 -15.48 4.95
C THR A 322 4.44 -14.44 3.97
N SER A 323 3.89 -13.32 4.47
CA SER A 323 3.40 -12.22 3.64
C SER A 323 4.51 -11.63 2.78
N LYS A 324 5.69 -11.41 3.35
CA LYS A 324 6.86 -10.89 2.64
C LYS A 324 7.36 -11.86 1.56
N SER A 325 7.37 -13.16 1.84
CA SER A 325 7.76 -14.23 0.90
C SER A 325 6.76 -14.43 -0.26
N LEU A 326 5.47 -14.22 0.01
CA LEU A 326 4.43 -14.20 -1.01
C LEU A 326 4.55 -12.98 -1.93
N ARG A 327 4.83 -11.80 -1.37
CA ARG A 327 4.99 -10.55 -2.14
C ARG A 327 6.18 -10.61 -3.09
N SER A 328 7.33 -11.14 -2.65
CA SER A 328 8.50 -11.33 -3.52
C SER A 328 8.21 -12.31 -4.67
N SER A 329 7.40 -13.34 -4.42
CA SER A 329 6.98 -14.32 -5.42
C SER A 329 5.96 -13.78 -6.44
N LEU A 330 5.11 -12.83 -6.02
CA LEU A 330 4.11 -12.15 -6.86
C LEU A 330 4.70 -10.99 -7.70
N GLY A 331 5.78 -10.35 -7.23
CA GLY A 331 6.38 -9.14 -7.81
C GLY A 331 7.08 -9.29 -9.17
N ASN A 332 7.27 -10.50 -9.68
CA ASN A 332 8.01 -10.74 -10.95
C ASN A 332 7.11 -10.87 -12.20
N SER A 333 5.90 -10.31 -12.19
CA SER A 333 4.95 -10.45 -13.31
C SER A 333 4.57 -9.14 -14.02
N SER A 334 5.39 -8.09 -13.96
CA SER A 334 5.21 -6.89 -14.79
C SER A 334 6.23 -6.81 -15.92
N SER A 335 5.94 -7.44 -17.06
CA SER A 335 6.52 -6.97 -18.31
C SER A 335 5.62 -7.26 -19.51
N ARG A 336 4.93 -6.22 -19.97
CA ARG A 336 5.08 -5.63 -21.32
C ARG A 336 3.88 -4.73 -21.62
N ALA A 337 4.13 -3.42 -21.60
CA ALA A 337 3.35 -2.49 -22.39
C ALA A 337 4.34 -1.60 -23.15
N ALA A 338 4.56 -1.93 -24.43
CA ALA A 338 5.04 -1.00 -25.45
C ALA A 338 3.83 -0.14 -25.89
N HIS A 339 3.90 1.09 -26.43
CA HIS A 339 4.97 1.85 -27.06
C HIS A 339 4.49 3.32 -27.22
N VAL A 340 5.21 4.33 -26.71
CA VAL A 340 5.21 5.77 -27.12
C VAL A 340 6.60 6.32 -26.72
N PRO A 341 7.26 7.27 -27.42
CA PRO A 341 8.69 7.58 -27.21
C PRO A 341 8.98 8.30 -25.88
N GLN A 342 8.94 7.56 -24.76
CA GLN A 342 9.57 7.87 -23.46
C GLN A 342 10.97 7.25 -23.33
N ALA A 343 11.40 6.45 -24.32
CA ALA A 343 12.68 5.74 -24.29
C ALA A 343 13.94 6.65 -24.30
N ALA A 344 13.77 7.97 -24.47
CA ALA A 344 14.84 8.96 -24.39
C ALA A 344 14.90 9.72 -23.06
N LEU A 345 13.95 9.50 -22.13
CA LEU A 345 14.00 10.13 -20.81
C LEU A 345 15.02 9.40 -19.94
N GLN A 346 16.18 10.02 -19.76
CA GLN A 346 17.19 9.56 -18.81
C GLN A 346 16.92 10.18 -17.45
N LEU A 347 17.07 9.39 -16.38
CA LEU A 347 17.12 9.95 -15.03
C LEU A 347 18.37 10.80 -14.91
N ASP A 348 18.23 11.92 -14.22
CA ASP A 348 19.37 12.72 -13.83
C ASP A 348 20.38 11.89 -13.02
N GLU A 349 21.63 11.88 -13.46
CA GLU A 349 22.74 11.21 -12.76
C GLU A 349 23.11 11.95 -11.45
N HIS A 350 22.67 13.21 -11.29
CA HIS A 350 22.84 14.02 -10.09
C HIS A 350 21.48 14.48 -9.52
N PRO A 351 20.89 13.78 -8.54
CA PRO A 351 19.54 14.08 -8.05
C PRO A 351 19.43 15.43 -7.30
N GLU A 352 20.54 16.10 -7.00
CA GLU A 352 20.53 17.45 -6.42
C GLU A 352 20.08 18.49 -7.45
N ILE A 353 18.90 19.07 -7.23
CA ILE A 353 18.30 20.04 -8.15
C ILE A 353 18.88 21.44 -7.88
N SER A 354 19.62 22.00 -8.85
CA SER A 354 19.96 23.43 -8.83
C SER A 354 18.75 24.28 -9.22
N TRP A 355 18.20 25.01 -8.24
CA TRP A 355 17.05 25.90 -8.45
C TRP A 355 17.45 27.33 -8.86
N LYS A 356 18.74 27.67 -8.94
CA LYS A 356 19.19 29.05 -9.21
C LYS A 356 18.85 29.51 -10.62
N ASP A 357 18.98 28.60 -11.59
CA ASP A 357 18.86 28.87 -13.01
C ASP A 357 17.55 28.33 -13.58
N PHE A 358 16.51 28.22 -12.74
CA PHE A 358 15.21 27.65 -13.14
C PHE A 358 14.58 28.38 -14.34
N LYS A 359 14.91 29.66 -14.54
CA LYS A 359 14.43 30.47 -15.67
C LYS A 359 14.98 30.02 -17.02
N ASP A 360 16.09 29.30 -17.03
CA ASP A 360 16.67 28.71 -18.24
C ASP A 360 15.96 27.42 -18.65
N TRP A 361 15.13 26.85 -17.76
CA TRP A 361 14.29 25.71 -18.10
C TRP A 361 13.16 26.10 -19.04
N LYS A 362 12.54 25.10 -19.69
CA LYS A 362 11.50 25.37 -20.70
C LYS A 362 10.26 25.95 -20.03
N CYS A 363 9.87 27.16 -20.44
CA CYS A 363 8.65 27.80 -19.97
C CYS A 363 7.42 27.22 -20.67
N HIS A 364 6.47 26.76 -19.87
CA HIS A 364 5.19 26.22 -20.29
C HIS A 364 4.05 27.07 -19.73
N GLN A 365 3.20 27.55 -20.63
CA GLN A 365 1.89 28.06 -20.26
C GLN A 365 0.95 26.87 -20.11
N VAL A 366 0.46 26.66 -18.89
CA VAL A 366 -0.38 25.52 -18.53
C VAL A 366 -1.75 25.98 -18.05
N LEU A 367 -2.76 25.17 -18.32
CA LEU A 367 -4.05 25.30 -17.66
C LEU A 367 -4.04 24.41 -16.43
N VAL A 368 -4.11 25.01 -15.24
CA VAL A 368 -4.16 24.35 -13.94
C VAL A 368 -5.62 24.13 -13.55
N THR A 369 -6.01 22.89 -13.32
CA THR A 369 -7.34 22.53 -12.86
C THR A 369 -7.27 22.00 -11.43
N ALA A 370 -7.83 22.77 -10.51
CA ALA A 370 -8.09 22.33 -9.14
C ALA A 370 -9.41 21.54 -9.06
N LEU A 371 -9.54 20.73 -8.01
CA LEU A 371 -10.81 20.07 -7.69
C LEU A 371 -11.63 20.94 -6.72
N THR A 372 -12.95 20.87 -6.83
CA THR A 372 -13.89 21.27 -5.78
C THR A 372 -14.01 20.14 -4.79
N VAL A 373 -14.13 20.50 -3.51
CA VAL A 373 -14.36 19.57 -2.41
C VAL A 373 -15.58 20.05 -1.64
N SER A 374 -16.57 19.16 -1.49
CA SER A 374 -17.81 19.38 -0.75
C SER A 374 -18.14 18.18 0.12
N GLY A 375 -17.77 18.24 1.40
CA GLY A 375 -17.73 17.07 2.26
C GLY A 375 -16.86 15.96 1.63
N LEU A 376 -17.41 14.76 1.45
CA LEU A 376 -16.78 13.65 0.73
C LEU A 376 -17.10 13.63 -0.77
N HIS A 377 -17.47 14.76 -1.37
CA HIS A 377 -17.66 14.87 -2.82
C HIS A 377 -16.54 15.70 -3.43
N VAL A 378 -15.75 15.08 -4.31
CA VAL A 378 -14.67 15.76 -5.04
C VAL A 378 -15.01 15.80 -6.53
N ALA A 379 -14.89 16.96 -7.17
CA ALA A 379 -15.13 17.09 -8.61
C ALA A 379 -14.17 18.08 -9.30
N PRO A 380 -13.90 17.94 -10.61
CA PRO A 380 -13.10 18.93 -11.33
C PRO A 380 -13.79 20.29 -11.41
N LYS A 381 -13.06 21.38 -11.16
CA LYS A 381 -13.57 22.72 -11.47
C LYS A 381 -13.76 22.88 -12.97
N GLN A 382 -14.89 23.48 -13.36
CA GLN A 382 -15.23 23.69 -14.77
C GLN A 382 -14.24 24.64 -15.48
N ASN A 383 -13.58 25.54 -14.74
CA ASN A 383 -12.63 26.51 -15.27
C ASN A 383 -11.27 26.38 -14.56
N GLY A 384 -10.21 26.09 -15.32
CA GLY A 384 -8.84 26.13 -14.83
C GLY A 384 -8.23 27.54 -14.86
N THR A 385 -7.12 27.74 -14.16
CA THR A 385 -6.32 28.97 -14.23
C THR A 385 -5.15 28.80 -15.16
N VAL A 386 -4.85 29.84 -15.94
CA VAL A 386 -3.66 29.85 -16.79
C VAL A 386 -2.47 30.31 -15.96
N GLN A 387 -1.44 29.48 -15.87
CA GLN A 387 -0.19 29.79 -15.16
C GLN A 387 1.03 29.50 -16.04
N ARG A 388 2.19 30.05 -15.67
CA ARG A 388 3.48 29.76 -16.32
C ARG A 388 4.37 29.01 -15.35
N PHE A 389 4.87 27.85 -15.80
CA PHE A 389 5.88 27.08 -15.08
C PHE A 389 7.09 26.86 -15.97
N TYR A 390 8.27 27.00 -15.39
CA TYR A 390 9.54 26.59 -15.96
C TYR A 390 9.78 25.14 -15.54
N VAL A 391 9.90 24.23 -16.50
CA VAL A 391 10.01 22.78 -16.24
C VAL A 391 11.33 22.28 -16.82
N ARG A 392 12.12 21.59 -16.00
CA ARG A 392 13.37 20.98 -16.44
C ARG A 392 13.10 19.85 -17.43
N ALA A 393 13.99 19.65 -18.41
CA ALA A 393 13.79 18.65 -19.45
C ALA A 393 13.92 17.21 -18.92
N GLU A 394 14.81 16.99 -17.94
CA GLU A 394 15.11 15.67 -17.39
C GLU A 394 14.41 15.44 -16.04
N PRO A 395 13.81 14.26 -15.82
CA PRO A 395 13.27 13.88 -14.52
C PRO A 395 14.40 13.65 -13.50
N PHE A 396 14.14 14.00 -12.24
CA PHE A 396 15.08 13.75 -11.13
C PHE A 396 14.75 12.46 -10.36
N ALA A 397 13.52 11.96 -10.50
CA ALA A 397 13.07 10.74 -9.84
C ALA A 397 12.03 10.00 -10.70
N SER A 398 11.83 8.71 -10.41
CA SER A 398 10.74 7.94 -10.99
C SER A 398 10.22 6.89 -10.03
N GLY A 399 8.92 6.65 -10.09
CA GLY A 399 8.26 5.52 -9.45
C GLY A 399 7.78 4.49 -10.47
N ASN A 400 7.00 3.52 -10.02
CA ASN A 400 6.44 2.48 -10.91
C ASN A 400 5.57 3.08 -12.02
N MET A 401 4.78 4.10 -11.71
CA MET A 401 3.76 4.64 -12.62
C MET A 401 4.11 6.00 -13.23
N ARG A 402 5.05 6.76 -12.65
CA ARG A 402 5.30 8.15 -13.05
C ARG A 402 6.77 8.54 -13.01
N TRP A 403 7.10 9.54 -13.81
CA TRP A 403 8.34 10.32 -13.75
C TRP A 403 8.08 11.62 -12.97
N ALA A 404 9.07 12.13 -12.26
CA ALA A 404 8.99 13.39 -11.53
C ALA A 404 10.02 14.40 -12.08
N PHE A 405 9.54 15.58 -12.48
CA PHE A 405 10.33 16.65 -13.07
C PHE A 405 10.36 17.86 -12.14
N PRO A 406 11.52 18.51 -11.95
CA PRO A 406 11.59 19.79 -11.28
C PRO A 406 10.82 20.86 -12.07
N ALA A 407 10.02 21.66 -11.38
CA ALA A 407 9.30 22.77 -11.96
C ALA A 407 9.32 23.98 -11.02
N ALA A 408 9.26 25.20 -11.57
CA ALA A 408 9.16 26.41 -10.78
C ALA A 408 8.19 27.41 -11.41
N ASN A 409 7.48 28.19 -10.60
CA ASN A 409 6.64 29.28 -11.12
C ASN A 409 7.46 30.56 -11.37
N GLU A 410 6.82 31.65 -11.77
CA GLU A 410 7.50 32.92 -12.06
C GLU A 410 8.17 33.54 -10.83
N GLU A 411 7.60 33.30 -9.65
CA GLU A 411 8.09 33.76 -8.35
C GLU A 411 9.23 32.88 -7.79
N GLY A 412 9.62 31.81 -8.49
CA GLY A 412 10.66 30.87 -8.06
C GLY A 412 10.21 29.89 -6.97
N LEU A 413 8.90 29.77 -6.72
CA LEU A 413 8.37 28.71 -5.87
C LEU A 413 8.55 27.36 -6.56
N ARG A 414 8.97 26.37 -5.78
CA ARG A 414 9.42 25.06 -6.26
C ARG A 414 8.26 24.07 -6.31
N TYR A 415 8.18 23.34 -7.41
CA TYR A 415 7.15 22.36 -7.71
C TYR A 415 7.77 21.08 -8.26
N VAL A 416 6.99 20.01 -8.22
CA VAL A 416 7.25 18.74 -8.90
C VAL A 416 6.13 18.48 -9.89
N LEU A 417 6.49 18.33 -11.15
CA LEU A 417 5.57 17.93 -12.21
C LEU A 417 5.69 16.41 -12.42
N LYS A 418 4.58 15.67 -12.29
CA LYS A 418 4.55 14.22 -12.41
C LYS A 418 3.87 13.78 -13.71
N VAL A 419 4.60 13.00 -14.51
CA VAL A 419 4.14 12.51 -15.82
C VAL A 419 3.88 11.01 -15.77
N GLN A 420 2.70 10.58 -16.23
CA GLN A 420 2.31 9.17 -16.27
C GLN A 420 3.15 8.36 -17.28
N LYS A 421 3.51 7.13 -16.90
CA LYS A 421 4.08 6.10 -17.77
C LYS A 421 2.95 5.34 -18.48
N ALA A 422 2.12 6.07 -19.22
CA ALA A 422 0.91 5.58 -19.88
C ALA A 422 0.66 6.31 -21.22
N ASP A 423 -0.25 5.78 -22.05
CA ASP A 423 -0.69 6.45 -23.28
C ASP A 423 -1.31 7.83 -22.99
N PRO A 424 -1.11 8.86 -23.83
CA PRO A 424 -1.63 10.20 -23.58
C PRO A 424 -3.15 10.30 -23.30
N LYS A 425 -3.97 9.43 -23.90
CA LYS A 425 -5.43 9.42 -23.66
C LYS A 425 -5.75 8.92 -22.26
N GLU A 426 -5.07 7.87 -21.82
CA GLU A 426 -5.23 7.29 -20.49
C GLU A 426 -4.62 8.19 -19.41
N ALA A 427 -3.46 8.79 -19.69
CA ALA A 427 -2.74 9.69 -18.79
C ALA A 427 -3.62 10.83 -18.28
N LYS A 428 -4.50 11.38 -19.13
CA LYS A 428 -5.45 12.43 -18.70
C LYS A 428 -6.37 11.92 -17.58
N ALA A 429 -7.03 10.78 -17.79
CA ALA A 429 -7.97 10.22 -16.81
C ALA A 429 -7.25 9.89 -15.50
N LEU A 430 -6.07 9.28 -15.59
CA LEU A 430 -5.23 8.96 -14.42
C LEU A 430 -4.82 10.22 -13.64
N CYS A 431 -4.46 11.32 -14.31
CA CYS A 431 -4.13 12.56 -13.61
C CYS A 431 -5.30 13.10 -12.77
N PHE A 432 -6.55 13.03 -13.28
CA PHE A 432 -7.72 13.44 -12.51
C PHE A 432 -7.97 12.51 -11.32
N GLN A 433 -7.82 11.20 -11.50
CA GLN A 433 -7.97 10.22 -10.42
C GLN A 433 -6.90 10.38 -9.33
N ASP A 434 -5.65 10.69 -9.71
CA ASP A 434 -4.55 10.92 -8.76
C ASP A 434 -4.84 12.16 -7.90
N VAL A 435 -5.24 13.28 -8.54
CA VAL A 435 -5.57 14.51 -7.80
C VAL A 435 -6.81 14.31 -6.93
N GLU A 436 -7.79 13.53 -7.39
CA GLU A 436 -8.96 13.15 -6.59
C GLU A 436 -8.54 12.36 -5.35
N THR A 437 -7.71 11.32 -5.52
CA THR A 437 -7.17 10.50 -4.43
C THR A 437 -6.47 11.37 -3.38
N GLN A 438 -5.63 12.30 -3.82
CA GLN A 438 -4.91 13.21 -2.93
C GLN A 438 -5.84 14.18 -2.20
N ALA A 439 -6.90 14.66 -2.86
CA ALA A 439 -7.91 15.51 -2.23
C ALA A 439 -8.67 14.78 -1.12
N TYR A 440 -9.11 13.54 -1.33
CA TYR A 440 -9.75 12.74 -0.27
C TYR A 440 -8.80 12.48 0.90
N ALA A 441 -7.55 12.09 0.60
CA ALA A 441 -6.56 11.88 1.65
C ALA A 441 -6.31 13.13 2.50
N LYS A 442 -6.30 14.32 1.86
CA LYS A 442 -6.21 15.61 2.56
C LYS A 442 -7.39 15.85 3.51
N ILE A 443 -8.61 15.53 3.09
CA ILE A 443 -9.82 15.65 3.95
C ILE A 443 -9.67 14.77 5.19
N PHE A 444 -9.26 13.51 5.03
CA PHE A 444 -9.02 12.64 6.18
C PHE A 444 -7.91 13.17 7.08
N ALA A 445 -6.81 13.69 6.51
CA ALA A 445 -5.67 14.20 7.27
C ALA A 445 -6.02 15.44 8.10
N VAL A 446 -6.89 16.31 7.58
CA VAL A 446 -7.47 17.44 8.31
C VAL A 446 -8.22 16.94 9.55
N GLU A 447 -9.17 16.01 9.36
CA GLU A 447 -10.01 15.53 10.46
C GLU A 447 -9.17 14.78 11.50
N PHE A 448 -8.20 13.98 11.05
CA PHE A 448 -7.23 13.33 11.92
C PHE A 448 -6.43 14.34 12.74
N SER A 449 -5.91 15.40 12.11
CA SER A 449 -5.09 16.42 12.76
C SER A 449 -5.86 17.27 13.76
N ARG A 450 -7.18 17.38 13.64
CA ARG A 450 -8.04 18.00 14.67
C ARG A 450 -8.15 17.12 15.92
N LEU A 451 -8.15 15.79 15.76
CA LEU A 451 -8.24 14.83 16.86
C LEU A 451 -6.88 14.58 17.52
N VAL A 452 -5.78 14.75 16.77
CA VAL A 452 -4.40 14.50 17.22
C VAL A 452 -3.51 15.72 16.89
N PRO A 453 -3.77 16.90 17.49
CA PRO A 453 -3.04 18.14 17.17
C PRO A 453 -1.54 18.09 17.52
N GLU A 454 -1.13 17.17 18.41
CA GLU A 454 0.26 16.94 18.79
C GLU A 454 1.07 16.16 17.73
N ALA A 455 0.40 15.43 16.84
CA ALA A 455 1.01 14.64 15.78
C ALA A 455 0.21 14.80 14.47
N PRO A 456 0.14 16.01 13.91
CA PRO A 456 -0.70 16.28 12.77
C PRO A 456 -0.12 15.71 11.47
N LEU A 457 -1.01 15.46 10.52
CA LEU A 457 -0.70 15.02 9.17
C LEU A 457 -1.23 16.01 8.15
N GLN A 458 -0.48 16.20 7.07
CA GLN A 458 -0.82 17.10 6.00
C GLN A 458 -0.47 16.47 4.65
N PHE A 459 -1.42 16.49 3.73
CA PHE A 459 -1.13 16.24 2.31
C PHE A 459 -0.90 17.55 1.58
N VAL A 460 0.15 17.61 0.75
CA VAL A 460 0.36 18.74 -0.16
C VAL A 460 -0.76 18.80 -1.20
N ASP A 461 -1.05 20.00 -1.69
CA ASP A 461 -1.99 20.15 -2.80
C ASP A 461 -1.40 19.62 -4.11
N SER A 462 -2.28 19.05 -4.94
CA SER A 462 -1.96 18.60 -6.28
C SER A 462 -2.99 19.13 -7.27
N TRP A 463 -2.56 19.37 -8.50
CA TRP A 463 -3.40 19.90 -9.57
C TRP A 463 -3.16 19.16 -10.87
N VAL A 464 -4.19 19.07 -11.71
CA VAL A 464 -4.02 18.60 -13.09
C VAL A 464 -3.55 19.77 -13.94
N VAL A 465 -2.52 19.56 -14.75
CA VAL A 465 -2.04 20.56 -15.72
C VAL A 465 -2.12 20.05 -17.15
N HIS A 466 -2.59 20.91 -18.04
CA HIS A 466 -2.63 20.66 -19.48
C HIS A 466 -1.47 21.40 -20.17
N LEU A 467 -0.61 20.65 -20.87
CA LEU A 467 0.62 21.11 -21.53
C LEU A 467 0.53 20.88 -23.06
N PRO A 468 -0.27 21.66 -23.80
CA PRO A 468 -0.56 21.36 -25.21
C PRO A 468 0.68 21.38 -26.11
N LYS A 469 1.66 22.24 -25.79
CA LYS A 469 2.88 22.46 -26.57
C LYS A 469 4.08 21.62 -26.10
N TRP A 470 3.94 20.82 -25.05
CA TRP A 470 5.03 19.98 -24.59
C TRP A 470 5.02 18.64 -25.34
N GLU A 471 6.19 18.18 -25.77
CA GLU A 471 6.35 16.97 -26.57
C GLU A 471 6.35 15.71 -25.69
N VAL A 472 6.74 15.85 -24.42
CA VAL A 472 6.83 14.73 -23.46
C VAL A 472 5.44 14.28 -22.99
N ALA A 473 4.58 15.21 -22.60
CA ALA A 473 3.25 14.90 -22.07
C ALA A 473 2.25 16.01 -22.36
N LYS A 474 0.99 15.64 -22.61
CA LYS A 474 -0.12 16.60 -22.77
C LYS A 474 -0.85 16.89 -21.47
N HIS A 475 -0.85 15.93 -20.54
CA HIS A 475 -1.41 16.08 -19.20
C HIS A 475 -0.41 15.54 -18.17
N ALA A 476 -0.34 16.21 -17.03
CA ALA A 476 0.48 15.82 -15.90
C ALA A 476 -0.24 16.26 -14.61
N THR A 477 0.24 15.78 -13.47
CA THR A 477 -0.07 16.40 -12.17
C THR A 477 1.08 17.29 -11.74
N ILE A 478 0.79 18.32 -10.95
CA ILE A 478 1.79 19.20 -10.37
C ILE A 478 1.49 19.40 -8.89
N GLU A 479 2.52 19.41 -8.06
CA GLU A 479 2.43 19.63 -6.61
C GLU A 479 3.64 20.44 -6.13
N LEU A 480 3.58 20.97 -4.91
CA LEU A 480 4.70 21.69 -4.31
C LEU A 480 5.87 20.74 -4.02
N PHE A 481 7.09 21.22 -4.20
CA PHE A 481 8.29 20.46 -3.83
C PHE A 481 8.42 20.35 -2.31
N ILE A 482 8.62 19.12 -1.81
CA ILE A 482 8.82 18.85 -0.39
C ILE A 482 10.32 18.68 -0.15
N GLU A 483 10.91 19.64 0.56
CA GLU A 483 12.33 19.61 0.92
C GLU A 483 12.56 18.64 2.08
N GLY A 484 13.51 17.71 1.93
CA GLY A 484 13.93 16.80 2.98
C GLY A 484 14.09 15.35 2.53
N LYS A 485 14.33 14.45 3.50
CA LYS A 485 14.51 13.02 3.24
C LYS A 485 13.15 12.38 2.95
N TYR A 486 12.94 12.02 1.69
CA TYR A 486 11.73 11.35 1.24
C TYR A 486 11.71 9.89 1.70
N GLU A 487 10.65 9.48 2.40
CA GLU A 487 10.48 8.13 2.92
C GLU A 487 9.08 7.60 2.60
N LYS A 488 8.99 6.28 2.45
CA LYS A 488 7.72 5.55 2.28
C LYS A 488 7.41 4.80 3.57
N TYR A 489 6.36 5.23 4.27
CA TYR A 489 5.96 4.73 5.58
C TYR A 489 5.05 3.53 5.47
N THR A 490 4.05 3.58 4.59
CA THR A 490 3.17 2.44 4.30
C THR A 490 3.08 2.20 2.79
N SER A 491 2.58 1.03 2.41
CA SER A 491 2.27 0.71 1.01
C SER A 491 0.78 0.41 0.80
N ASN A 492 0.32 0.46 -0.44
CA ASN A 492 -1.00 0.00 -0.87
C ASN A 492 -1.20 -1.52 -0.87
N ASN A 493 -0.28 -2.31 -0.30
CA ASN A 493 -0.41 -3.75 -0.23
C ASN A 493 0.09 -4.31 1.11
N GLY A 494 -0.13 -3.55 2.20
CA GLY A 494 0.09 -4.00 3.59
C GLY A 494 1.54 -4.01 4.06
N PHE A 495 2.47 -3.32 3.42
CA PHE A 495 3.80 -3.03 4.00
C PHE A 495 3.71 -1.79 4.89
N SER A 496 4.40 -1.83 6.02
CA SER A 496 4.72 -0.68 6.87
C SER A 496 6.21 -0.72 7.21
N SER A 497 6.87 0.44 7.20
CA SER A 497 8.25 0.57 7.67
C SER A 497 8.27 0.49 9.21
N PRO A 498 9.36 -0.04 9.82
CA PRO A 498 9.54 0.03 11.26
C PRO A 498 9.40 1.49 11.76
N GLY A 499 8.62 1.70 12.83
CA GLY A 499 8.40 3.04 13.40
C GLY A 499 7.35 3.92 12.71
N ALA A 500 6.65 3.42 11.68
CA ALA A 500 5.59 4.16 10.97
C ALA A 500 4.27 4.29 11.74
N LEU A 501 4.31 4.36 13.07
CA LEU A 501 3.14 4.25 13.96
C LEU A 501 2.06 5.29 13.64
N LEU A 502 2.45 6.54 13.37
CA LEU A 502 1.53 7.61 13.01
C LEU A 502 0.82 7.34 11.67
N ALA A 503 1.56 6.86 10.68
CA ALA A 503 1.04 6.52 9.35
C ALA A 503 0.08 5.30 9.41
N GLU A 504 0.42 4.29 10.20
CA GLU A 504 -0.44 3.13 10.46
C GLU A 504 -1.75 3.54 11.14
N THR A 505 -1.66 4.36 12.20
CA THR A 505 -2.84 4.90 12.89
C THR A 505 -3.72 5.70 11.94
N PHE A 506 -3.14 6.54 11.09
CA PHE A 506 -3.91 7.30 10.10
C PHE A 506 -4.64 6.39 9.11
N SER A 507 -3.96 5.36 8.60
CA SER A 507 -4.57 4.38 7.69
C SER A 507 -5.77 3.68 8.36
N HIS A 508 -5.63 3.24 9.62
CA HIS A 508 -6.72 2.65 10.41
C HIS A 508 -7.85 3.65 10.67
N PHE A 509 -7.51 4.88 11.07
CA PHE A 509 -8.48 5.96 11.29
C PHE A 509 -9.33 6.21 10.04
N THR A 510 -8.74 6.29 8.84
CA THR A 510 -9.49 6.54 7.61
C THR A 510 -10.50 5.43 7.31
N TRP A 511 -10.15 4.17 7.60
CA TRP A 511 -11.05 3.03 7.49
C TRP A 511 -12.22 3.15 8.44
N GLN A 512 -11.98 3.44 9.73
CA GLN A 512 -13.06 3.59 10.70
C GLN A 512 -13.94 4.83 10.41
N TYR A 513 -13.33 5.97 10.12
CA TYR A 513 -14.02 7.24 9.87
C TYR A 513 -14.94 7.15 8.64
N SER A 514 -14.54 6.38 7.62
CA SER A 514 -15.37 6.13 6.44
C SER A 514 -16.42 5.02 6.62
N GLY A 515 -16.55 4.43 7.82
CA GLY A 515 -17.43 3.30 8.07
C GLY A 515 -16.99 2.00 7.36
N GLY A 516 -15.69 1.85 7.12
CA GLY A 516 -15.08 0.71 6.44
C GLY A 516 -15.09 0.78 4.92
N ASN A 517 -15.53 1.90 4.32
CA ASN A 517 -15.71 2.03 2.87
C ASN A 517 -14.45 2.46 2.13
N MET A 518 -13.55 3.17 2.81
CA MET A 518 -12.34 3.74 2.23
C MET A 518 -11.16 3.60 3.20
N GLN A 519 -9.99 3.28 2.67
CA GLN A 519 -8.74 3.27 3.46
C GLN A 519 -7.65 3.98 2.68
N VAL A 520 -7.04 4.99 3.29
CA VAL A 520 -5.86 5.68 2.75
C VAL A 520 -4.61 4.87 3.11
N THR A 521 -3.75 4.65 2.12
CA THR A 521 -2.52 3.85 2.17
C THR A 521 -1.44 4.51 1.30
N ASP A 522 -0.30 3.84 1.06
CA ASP A 522 0.85 4.40 0.33
C ASP A 522 1.30 5.75 0.96
N LEU A 523 1.37 5.81 2.29
CA LEU A 523 1.75 7.04 2.98
C LEU A 523 3.26 7.26 2.81
N GLN A 524 3.62 8.35 2.15
CA GLN A 524 4.99 8.68 1.80
C GLN A 524 5.20 10.20 1.74
N GLY A 525 6.40 10.66 2.07
CA GLY A 525 6.70 12.08 2.19
C GLY A 525 7.90 12.34 3.08
N VAL A 526 7.88 13.45 3.81
CA VAL A 526 9.00 13.90 4.67
C VAL A 526 8.51 14.03 6.11
N ASN A 527 9.32 13.56 7.06
CA ASN A 527 9.08 13.61 8.52
C ASN A 527 7.78 12.94 9.01
N CYS A 528 7.17 12.07 8.20
CA CYS A 528 5.87 11.43 8.42
C CYS A 528 4.68 12.40 8.50
N SER A 529 4.89 13.71 8.64
CA SER A 529 3.86 14.74 8.79
C SER A 529 3.45 15.41 7.48
N VAL A 530 4.38 15.56 6.52
CA VAL A 530 4.12 16.19 5.22
C VAL A 530 4.16 15.12 4.13
N LEU A 531 2.98 14.73 3.67
CA LEU A 531 2.74 13.58 2.81
C LEU A 531 2.31 14.01 1.41
N THR A 532 2.55 13.12 0.45
CA THR A 532 2.09 13.27 -0.93
C THR A 532 1.79 11.92 -1.54
N ASP A 533 1.08 11.92 -2.66
CA ASP A 533 0.90 10.77 -3.51
C ASP A 533 0.34 9.50 -2.82
N PRO A 534 -0.76 9.62 -2.07
CA PRO A 534 -1.38 8.49 -1.39
C PRO A 534 -2.10 7.56 -2.38
N GLN A 535 -2.48 6.39 -1.88
CA GLN A 535 -3.41 5.49 -2.54
C GLN A 535 -4.64 5.28 -1.67
N ILE A 536 -5.82 5.17 -2.28
CA ILE A 536 -7.05 4.80 -1.58
C ILE A 536 -7.53 3.43 -2.03
N HIS A 537 -7.87 2.57 -1.07
CA HIS A 537 -8.65 1.36 -1.30
C HIS A 537 -10.13 1.67 -1.08
N CYS A 538 -11.00 1.20 -1.98
CA CYS A 538 -12.45 1.26 -1.81
C CYS A 538 -13.14 0.15 -2.62
N ALA A 539 -14.41 -0.16 -2.32
CA ALA A 539 -15.15 -1.21 -3.01
C ALA A 539 -15.36 -0.98 -4.52
N LYS A 540 -15.26 0.28 -4.98
CA LYS A 540 -15.44 0.64 -6.39
C LYS A 540 -14.13 0.46 -7.16
N GLU A 541 -14.02 -0.62 -7.93
CA GLU A 541 -12.77 -1.04 -8.60
C GLU A 541 -12.19 -0.02 -9.58
N ASP A 542 -13.01 0.82 -10.21
CA ASP A 542 -12.58 1.85 -11.18
C ASP A 542 -12.26 3.22 -10.54
N ALA A 543 -12.37 3.35 -9.21
CA ALA A 543 -12.06 4.57 -8.48
C ALA A 543 -10.61 4.61 -7.99
N PHE A 544 -10.05 5.83 -7.85
CA PHE A 544 -8.74 6.10 -7.23
C PHE A 544 -7.52 5.47 -7.92
N SER A 545 -7.53 5.42 -9.26
CA SER A 545 -6.43 4.92 -10.09
C SER A 545 -6.14 3.40 -9.95
N ARG A 546 -5.10 2.93 -10.64
CA ARG A 546 -4.71 1.51 -10.75
C ARG A 546 -4.25 0.88 -9.42
N GLY A 547 -3.91 1.67 -8.41
CA GLY A 547 -3.44 1.16 -7.13
C GLY A 547 -4.55 0.78 -6.15
N ASN A 548 -5.82 0.96 -6.51
CA ASN A 548 -6.96 0.55 -5.69
C ASN A 548 -7.14 -0.99 -5.74
N LEU A 549 -6.70 -1.68 -4.69
CA LEU A 549 -6.86 -3.13 -4.52
C LEU A 549 -8.18 -3.53 -3.83
N GLY A 550 -9.11 -2.59 -3.66
CA GLY A 550 -10.39 -2.80 -3.01
C GLY A 550 -10.30 -3.38 -1.61
N LYS A 551 -11.29 -4.21 -1.24
CA LYS A 551 -11.34 -4.86 0.08
C LYS A 551 -10.07 -5.66 0.37
N ARG A 552 -9.48 -6.30 -0.65
CA ARG A 552 -8.23 -7.05 -0.49
C ARG A 552 -7.09 -6.16 -0.01
N GLY A 553 -6.96 -4.96 -0.56
CA GLY A 553 -5.97 -3.98 -0.09
C GLY A 553 -6.18 -3.61 1.38
N MET A 554 -7.43 -3.38 1.77
CA MET A 554 -7.79 -3.09 3.16
C MET A 554 -7.47 -4.23 4.11
N ASP A 555 -7.86 -5.45 3.75
CA ASP A 555 -7.60 -6.65 4.54
C ASP A 555 -6.08 -6.86 4.69
N ASN A 556 -5.32 -6.67 3.60
CA ASN A 556 -3.85 -6.80 3.62
C ASN A 556 -3.16 -5.84 4.57
N PHE A 557 -3.70 -4.63 4.76
CA PHE A 557 -3.22 -3.72 5.80
C PHE A 557 -3.47 -4.30 7.20
N PHE A 558 -4.71 -4.72 7.47
CA PHE A 558 -5.09 -5.19 8.80
C PHE A 558 -4.42 -6.50 9.22
N LEU A 559 -4.09 -7.38 8.27
CA LEU A 559 -3.41 -8.65 8.53
C LEU A 559 -2.05 -8.50 9.26
N SER A 560 -1.40 -7.35 9.13
CA SER A 560 -0.15 -7.04 9.83
C SER A 560 -0.23 -5.85 10.78
N HIS A 561 -1.38 -5.18 10.86
CA HIS A 561 -1.55 -3.98 11.69
C HIS A 561 -1.95 -4.34 13.11
N CYS A 562 -1.12 -3.96 14.08
CA CYS A 562 -1.44 -4.03 15.50
C CYS A 562 -1.72 -2.61 16.01
N CYS A 563 -2.84 -2.42 16.73
CA CYS A 563 -3.17 -1.12 17.29
C CYS A 563 -2.07 -0.63 18.24
N ASN A 564 -1.56 0.58 18.00
CA ASN A 564 -0.62 1.29 18.87
C ASN A 564 -1.36 2.26 19.81
N ASP A 565 -0.62 3.03 20.62
CA ASP A 565 -1.20 3.94 21.61
C ASP A 565 -2.07 5.05 20.98
N LEU A 566 -1.73 5.53 19.78
CA LEU A 566 -2.57 6.51 19.09
C LEU A 566 -3.88 5.87 18.60
N CYS A 567 -3.84 4.62 18.15
CA CYS A 567 -5.06 3.87 17.80
C CYS A 567 -5.97 3.72 19.02
N ARG A 568 -5.40 3.40 20.19
CA ARG A 568 -6.12 3.29 21.47
C ARG A 568 -6.70 4.64 21.91
N LYS A 569 -5.93 5.72 21.84
CA LYS A 569 -6.37 7.09 22.16
C LYS A 569 -7.56 7.53 21.31
N LEU A 570 -7.56 7.15 20.03
CA LEU A 570 -8.66 7.44 19.09
C LEU A 570 -9.83 6.46 19.20
N CYS A 571 -9.78 5.51 20.14
CA CYS A 571 -10.78 4.45 20.31
C CYS A 571 -11.07 3.72 18.98
N LEU A 572 -10.03 3.42 18.20
CA LEU A 572 -10.17 2.69 16.95
C LEU A 572 -10.50 1.22 17.23
N LYS A 573 -11.61 0.75 16.67
CA LYS A 573 -12.09 -0.63 16.77
C LYS A 573 -11.17 -1.55 15.99
N GLN A 574 -10.96 -2.74 16.53
CA GLN A 574 -10.23 -3.76 15.80
C GLN A 574 -11.03 -4.25 14.59
N SER A 575 -10.37 -4.39 13.46
CA SER A 575 -10.90 -5.08 12.29
C SER A 575 -10.85 -6.59 12.54
N PRO A 576 -11.83 -7.38 12.04
CA PRO A 576 -11.80 -8.84 12.13
C PRO A 576 -10.57 -9.51 11.49
N MET A 577 -9.83 -8.76 10.67
CA MET A 577 -8.61 -9.22 10.01
C MET A 577 -7.33 -8.91 10.81
N GLN A 578 -7.43 -8.20 11.94
CA GLN A 578 -6.27 -7.90 12.78
C GLN A 578 -5.87 -9.11 13.65
N PRO A 579 -4.56 -9.29 13.89
CA PRO A 579 -4.08 -10.27 14.87
C PRO A 579 -4.68 -10.01 16.25
N GLY A 580 -5.13 -11.06 16.94
CA GLY A 580 -5.69 -10.96 18.29
C GLY A 580 -7.12 -10.44 18.37
N PHE A 581 -7.87 -10.40 17.25
CA PHE A 581 -9.29 -10.05 17.26
C PHE A 581 -10.12 -11.10 18.03
N ASP A 582 -10.65 -10.72 19.19
CA ASP A 582 -11.54 -11.54 20.00
C ASP A 582 -13.00 -11.11 19.80
N CYS A 583 -13.87 -12.02 19.36
CA CYS A 583 -15.26 -11.69 19.03
C CYS A 583 -16.15 -11.45 20.26
N ILE A 584 -15.59 -11.58 21.47
CA ILE A 584 -16.30 -11.49 22.74
C ILE A 584 -16.23 -10.07 23.34
N SER A 585 -15.28 -9.22 22.90
CA SER A 585 -15.05 -7.87 23.44
C SER A 585 -15.72 -6.74 22.65
N ASP A 586 -16.81 -7.00 21.93
CA ASP A 586 -17.61 -5.99 21.19
C ASP A 586 -18.29 -4.96 22.12
N LEU A 587 -18.13 -5.10 23.44
CA LEU A 587 -18.37 -4.02 24.39
C LEU A 587 -17.13 -3.13 24.42
N CYS A 588 -17.23 -1.94 23.82
CA CYS A 588 -16.37 -0.83 24.24
C CYS A 588 -16.26 -0.85 25.77
N PRO A 589 -15.06 -0.77 26.38
CA PRO A 589 -14.98 -0.40 27.78
C PRO A 589 -15.62 0.98 27.88
N ALA A 590 -16.85 1.03 28.37
CA ALA A 590 -17.45 2.27 28.79
C ALA A 590 -16.58 2.80 29.93
N GLY A 591 -15.78 3.82 29.64
CA GLY A 591 -14.89 4.44 30.60
C GLY A 591 -13.54 3.74 30.72
N VAL A 592 -12.59 4.13 29.87
CA VAL A 592 -11.22 4.23 30.36
C VAL A 592 -11.20 5.48 31.22
N GLY A 593 -11.08 5.32 32.53
CA GLY A 593 -11.02 6.44 33.48
C GLY A 593 -9.90 7.41 33.09
N GLU A 594 -10.04 8.66 33.52
CA GLU A 594 -9.06 9.76 33.30
C GLU A 594 -7.64 9.41 33.79
N ASP A 595 -7.47 8.29 34.52
CA ASP A 595 -6.23 7.85 35.16
C ASP A 595 -5.35 6.89 34.32
N ALA A 596 -5.75 6.50 33.11
CA ALA A 596 -4.90 5.70 32.20
C ALA A 596 -4.04 6.55 31.23
N LEU A 597 -3.96 7.86 31.48
CA LEU A 597 -3.27 8.85 30.65
C LEU A 597 -1.80 9.11 31.06
N SER A 598 -1.21 8.27 31.92
CA SER A 598 0.07 8.60 32.57
C SER A 598 1.35 8.39 31.74
N ASP A 599 1.27 8.05 30.45
CA ASP A 599 2.47 7.91 29.60
C ASP A 599 2.30 8.44 28.16
N VAL A 600 1.29 9.27 27.91
CA VAL A 600 1.10 9.88 26.59
C VAL A 600 2.24 10.85 26.24
N GLU A 601 2.82 11.54 27.23
CA GLU A 601 4.01 12.38 27.03
C GLU A 601 5.25 11.57 26.64
N SER A 602 5.44 10.34 27.18
CA SER A 602 6.60 9.51 26.85
C SER A 602 6.49 8.92 25.44
N VAL A 603 5.29 8.50 25.01
CA VAL A 603 5.03 8.10 23.60
C VAL A 603 5.15 9.30 22.66
N ILE A 604 4.66 10.49 23.04
CA ILE A 604 4.81 11.73 22.26
C ILE A 604 6.28 12.20 22.18
N SER A 605 7.09 11.92 23.22
CA SER A 605 8.53 12.21 23.23
C SER A 605 9.34 11.30 22.30
N SER A 606 8.82 10.11 21.99
CA SER A 606 9.44 9.17 21.05
C SER A 606 9.31 9.63 19.59
N TYR A 607 8.32 10.48 19.28
CA TYR A 607 8.22 11.13 17.97
C TYR A 607 9.22 12.28 17.89
N SER A 608 10.08 12.25 16.88
CA SER A 608 11.11 13.28 16.69
C SER A 608 10.52 14.68 16.68
N THR A 609 11.26 15.69 17.15
CA THR A 609 10.89 17.10 17.01
C THR A 609 10.56 17.50 15.57
N ALA A 610 11.08 16.77 14.57
CA ALA A 610 10.80 16.96 13.16
C ALA A 610 9.38 16.56 12.71
N SER A 611 8.71 15.60 13.37
CA SER A 611 7.33 15.21 13.05
C SER A 611 6.29 16.21 13.58
N ARG A 612 6.73 17.24 14.32
CA ARG A 612 5.92 18.41 14.70
C ARG A 612 6.02 19.56 13.70
N LEU A 613 6.62 19.32 12.53
CA LEU A 613 6.74 20.33 11.48
C LEU A 613 5.73 20.04 10.37
N LEU A 614 4.89 21.02 10.08
CA LEU A 614 3.99 21.08 8.94
C LEU A 614 4.55 22.05 7.89
N SER A 615 3.93 22.08 6.72
CA SER A 615 4.29 23.01 5.65
C SER A 615 3.19 24.03 5.40
N CYS A 616 3.58 25.30 5.25
CA CYS A 616 2.68 26.31 4.75
C CYS A 616 2.20 25.94 3.34
N GLU A 617 0.90 25.80 3.13
CA GLU A 617 0.37 25.33 1.84
C GLU A 617 0.48 26.34 0.69
N LEU A 618 1.00 27.54 0.95
CA LEU A 618 1.21 28.59 -0.06
C LEU A 618 2.68 28.75 -0.44
N CYS A 619 3.61 28.46 0.47
CA CYS A 619 5.04 28.71 0.23
C CYS A 619 5.98 27.59 0.72
N MET A 620 5.46 26.51 1.30
CA MET A 620 6.21 25.41 1.91
C MET A 620 7.14 25.79 3.07
N ALA A 621 7.05 27.02 3.60
CA ALA A 621 7.75 27.38 4.83
C ALA A 621 7.28 26.49 5.98
N GLN A 622 8.21 26.08 6.86
CA GLN A 622 7.88 25.24 8.00
C GLN A 622 6.96 25.97 8.99
N VAL A 623 5.97 25.24 9.51
CA VAL A 623 5.02 25.70 10.51
C VAL A 623 5.03 24.70 11.66
N CYS A 624 5.19 25.17 12.89
CA CYS A 624 5.17 24.29 14.07
C CYS A 624 3.73 23.84 14.39
N ALA A 625 3.56 22.53 14.53
CA ALA A 625 2.35 21.88 15.01
C ALA A 625 2.00 22.29 16.44
N GLY A 626 0.71 22.26 16.77
CA GLY A 626 0.17 22.54 18.11
C GLY A 626 0.24 24.01 18.52
N THR A 627 0.77 24.90 17.67
CA THR A 627 0.77 26.34 17.95
C THR A 627 -0.63 26.91 17.77
N LYS A 628 -1.00 27.90 18.61
CA LYS A 628 -2.27 28.63 18.46
C LYS A 628 -2.47 29.14 17.03
N HIS A 629 -1.42 29.69 16.42
CA HIS A 629 -1.44 30.14 15.03
C HIS A 629 -1.85 29.04 14.05
N GLN A 630 -1.25 27.85 14.17
CA GLN A 630 -1.59 26.71 13.31
C GLN A 630 -3.04 26.26 13.51
N LEU A 631 -3.49 26.13 14.77
CA LEU A 631 -4.85 25.74 15.10
C LEU A 631 -5.87 26.75 14.58
N ASP A 632 -5.65 28.05 14.79
CA ASP A 632 -6.52 29.13 14.30
C ASP A 632 -6.64 29.09 12.77
N THR A 633 -5.54 28.86 12.04
CA THR A 633 -5.59 28.74 10.57
C THR A 633 -6.28 27.46 10.09
N LEU A 634 -6.08 26.34 10.79
CA LEU A 634 -6.71 25.07 10.45
C LEU A 634 -8.22 25.11 10.72
N GLU A 635 -8.63 25.70 11.83
CA GLU A 635 -10.04 25.88 12.19
C GLU A 635 -10.73 26.85 11.24
N LYS A 636 -10.13 28.02 11.00
CA LYS A 636 -10.77 29.07 10.20
C LYS A 636 -10.70 28.82 8.69
N TYR A 637 -9.62 28.21 8.20
CA TYR A 637 -9.36 28.11 6.76
C TYR A 637 -9.17 26.68 6.25
N ASN A 638 -9.19 25.68 7.13
CA ASN A 638 -8.87 24.30 6.80
C ASN A 638 -7.55 24.14 6.03
N ALA A 639 -6.59 24.99 6.38
CA ALA A 639 -5.31 25.08 5.74
C ALA A 639 -4.26 25.51 6.75
N VAL A 640 -3.03 25.02 6.57
CA VAL A 640 -1.89 25.44 7.38
C VAL A 640 -1.15 26.54 6.65
N TRP A 641 -1.15 27.76 7.18
CA TRP A 641 -0.42 28.89 6.60
C TRP A 641 0.60 29.46 7.60
N CYS A 642 1.77 29.86 7.12
CA CYS A 642 2.70 30.64 7.95
C CYS A 642 2.18 32.07 8.15
N GLN A 643 2.66 32.75 9.20
CA GLN A 643 2.24 34.12 9.54
C GLN A 643 2.40 35.10 8.37
N GLU A 644 3.49 35.01 7.63
CA GLU A 644 3.77 35.90 6.50
C GLU A 644 2.80 35.68 5.33
N CYS A 645 2.46 34.42 5.03
CA CYS A 645 1.48 34.12 3.99
C CYS A 645 0.06 34.51 4.42
N LEU A 646 -0.29 34.35 5.70
CA LEU A 646 -1.55 34.83 6.25
C LEU A 646 -1.65 36.37 6.11
N ARG A 647 -0.60 37.10 6.50
CA ARG A 647 -0.53 38.56 6.37
C ARG A 647 -0.74 39.00 4.91
N LYS A 648 0.02 38.42 3.97
CA LYS A 648 -0.13 38.69 2.53
C LYS A 648 -1.52 38.36 2.02
N ALA A 649 -2.12 37.28 2.51
CA ALA A 649 -3.44 36.88 2.10
C ALA A 649 -4.52 37.87 2.59
N VAL A 650 -4.40 38.38 3.81
CA VAL A 650 -5.27 39.43 4.36
C VAL A 650 -5.08 40.77 3.62
N GLU A 651 -3.84 41.15 3.31
CA GLU A 651 -3.55 42.39 2.56
C GLU A 651 -4.06 42.37 1.13
N ALA A 652 -4.20 41.17 0.54
CA ALA A 652 -4.69 40.97 -0.81
C ALA A 652 -6.20 40.64 -0.86
N LEU A 653 -6.98 41.08 0.13
CA LEU A 653 -8.43 40.90 0.14
C LEU A 653 -9.10 41.78 -0.94
N VAL A 654 -10.05 41.17 -1.65
CA VAL A 654 -10.88 41.80 -2.66
C VAL A 654 -12.33 41.64 -2.24
N GLU A 655 -13.06 42.74 -2.11
CA GLU A 655 -14.50 42.72 -1.88
C GLU A 655 -15.27 42.56 -3.19
N THR A 656 -16.30 41.72 -3.17
CA THR A 656 -17.20 41.48 -4.30
C THR A 656 -18.62 41.19 -3.81
N LYS A 657 -19.57 40.94 -4.71
CA LYS A 657 -20.95 40.56 -4.38
C LYS A 657 -21.25 39.15 -4.86
N CYS A 658 -21.87 38.36 -3.99
CA CYS A 658 -22.33 37.01 -4.33
C CYS A 658 -23.30 37.05 -5.51
N LEU A 659 -23.04 36.27 -6.56
CA LEU A 659 -23.95 36.22 -7.72
C LEU A 659 -25.34 35.69 -7.36
N SER A 660 -25.44 34.83 -6.33
CA SER A 660 -26.69 34.22 -5.86
C SER A 660 -27.48 35.15 -4.93
N CYS A 661 -27.00 35.42 -3.71
CA CYS A 661 -27.74 36.21 -2.71
C CYS A 661 -27.47 37.72 -2.76
N LYS A 662 -26.56 38.19 -3.61
CA LYS A 662 -26.15 39.60 -3.75
C LYS A 662 -25.48 40.23 -2.51
N LYS A 663 -25.30 39.49 -1.41
CA LYS A 663 -24.56 39.96 -0.23
C LYS A 663 -23.09 40.21 -0.59
N PRO A 664 -22.45 41.25 -0.02
CA PRO A 664 -21.01 41.44 -0.15
C PRO A 664 -20.27 40.30 0.56
N PHE A 665 -19.13 39.90 -0.02
CA PHE A 665 -18.19 38.98 0.61
C PHE A 665 -16.77 39.28 0.09
N SER A 666 -15.76 38.84 0.83
CA SER A 666 -14.35 39.04 0.51
C SER A 666 -13.67 37.74 0.15
N TYR A 667 -12.61 37.82 -0.66
CA TYR A 667 -11.68 36.72 -0.88
C TYR A 667 -10.25 37.22 -1.05
N SER A 668 -9.26 36.36 -0.79
CA SER A 668 -7.85 36.71 -0.96
C SER A 668 -7.34 36.40 -2.37
N PHE A 669 -6.99 37.43 -3.15
CA PHE A 669 -6.39 37.23 -4.48
C PHE A 669 -5.05 36.48 -4.41
N TYR A 670 -4.25 36.73 -3.36
CA TYR A 670 -3.00 36.03 -3.12
C TYR A 670 -3.22 34.53 -2.93
N ALA A 671 -4.11 34.13 -2.02
CA ALA A 671 -4.37 32.71 -1.76
C ALA A 671 -4.94 32.00 -3.00
N ILE A 672 -5.89 32.63 -3.71
CA ILE A 672 -6.46 32.08 -4.95
C ILE A 672 -5.37 31.77 -5.98
N LYS A 673 -4.47 32.73 -6.22
CA LYS A 673 -3.38 32.58 -7.20
C LYS A 673 -2.53 31.35 -6.90
N PHE A 674 -2.06 31.21 -5.65
CA PHE A 674 -1.18 30.11 -5.25
C PHE A 674 -1.91 28.75 -5.17
N LYS A 675 -3.21 28.74 -4.86
CA LYS A 675 -4.05 27.53 -4.89
C LYS A 675 -4.49 27.13 -6.30
N GLY A 676 -4.11 27.88 -7.34
CA GLY A 676 -4.55 27.65 -8.72
C GLY A 676 -6.06 27.75 -8.91
N CYS A 677 -6.73 28.47 -8.02
CA CYS A 677 -8.18 28.64 -7.98
C CYS A 677 -8.62 29.81 -8.86
N VAL A 678 -9.88 29.81 -9.30
CA VAL A 678 -10.52 31.00 -9.89
C VAL A 678 -11.17 31.84 -8.79
N ALA A 679 -11.39 33.13 -9.05
CA ALA A 679 -12.14 34.01 -8.17
C ALA A 679 -13.54 33.41 -7.88
N PRO A 680 -13.97 33.31 -6.62
CA PRO A 680 -15.29 32.79 -6.27
C PRO A 680 -16.38 33.72 -6.80
N ALA A 681 -17.44 33.12 -7.34
CA ALA A 681 -18.59 33.85 -7.87
C ALA A 681 -19.71 34.00 -6.84
N THR A 682 -19.74 33.15 -5.81
CA THR A 682 -20.74 33.11 -4.74
C THR A 682 -20.07 33.17 -3.38
N CYS A 683 -20.81 33.63 -2.36
CA CYS A 683 -20.35 33.58 -0.97
C CYS A 683 -20.54 32.17 -0.40
N GLU A 684 -19.86 31.90 0.71
CA GLU A 684 -19.88 30.63 1.45
C GLU A 684 -21.31 30.12 1.72
N ASP A 685 -22.20 30.97 2.27
CA ASP A 685 -23.61 30.60 2.54
C ASP A 685 -24.38 30.10 1.31
N CYS A 686 -24.00 30.56 0.11
CA CYS A 686 -24.70 30.24 -1.14
C CYS A 686 -24.09 29.07 -1.88
N GLU A 687 -22.85 28.73 -1.59
CA GLU A 687 -22.22 27.52 -2.07
C GLU A 687 -22.67 26.37 -1.19
N ARG A 688 -23.52 25.49 -1.74
CA ARG A 688 -23.95 24.26 -1.06
C ARG A 688 -22.79 23.25 -0.99
N GLY A 689 -21.80 23.57 -0.18
CA GLY A 689 -20.70 22.73 0.23
C GLY A 689 -19.38 22.94 -0.50
N GLU A 690 -19.21 23.89 -1.43
CA GLU A 690 -17.86 24.21 -1.90
C GLU A 690 -17.15 25.11 -0.86
N ASN A 691 -16.32 24.52 -0.01
CA ASN A 691 -15.49 25.29 0.93
C ASN A 691 -14.34 25.96 0.18
N TRP A 692 -14.62 27.11 -0.43
CA TRP A 692 -13.57 28.07 -0.75
C TRP A 692 -13.27 28.83 0.53
N MET A 693 -12.53 28.20 1.44
CA MET A 693 -12.01 28.93 2.60
C MET A 693 -10.93 29.89 2.13
N LEU A 694 -11.43 31.04 1.68
CA LEU A 694 -10.71 32.27 1.45
C LEU A 694 -11.15 33.21 2.57
N ILE A 695 -10.15 33.88 3.14
CA ILE A 695 -10.14 34.58 4.43
C ILE A 695 -11.39 35.34 4.85
#